data_AF-A0A6G3RRL9-F1
#
_entry.id   AF-A0A6G3RRL9-F1
#
_cell.length_a   1.000
_cell.length_b   1.000
_cell.length_c   1.000
_cell.angle_alpha   90.00
_cell.angle_beta   90.00
_cell.angle_gamma   90.00
#
_symmetry.space_group_name_H-M   'P 1'
#
loop_
_entity.id
_entity.type
_entity.pdbx_description
1 polymer ?
#
loop_
_entity_poly.entity_id
_entity_poly.type
_entity_poly.pdbx_seq_one_letter_code
_entity_poly.pdbx_strand_id
1 'polypeptide(L)'
;MDTTLQDPLVGQLLDSRYRIDGRIAVGGMATVYRAVDTRLDRVLALKVMHPTLAADASFVDRFIREAKSVARLSHPNVVGVFDQGTDGSYVYLAMEYIAGCTLRDVLRERGALQPRAALDILEPVLAALGAAHRAGFVHRDMKPENVLIGDDGRVKVADFGLVRAVDTVTNTTGTVLGTVSYLAPEQIEHGTADTRVDVYACGVVLYEMLTGAKPHSGDSPAQVLYQHLNEDVPPPSAAVPGLAFALDELVASATARHPDIRPYDAVALLARTREARAALTEEQLDAVPPQAHPADHDGSEDRTSVIPRAARSVQLPLPAEGERSGGDGTGDEDALNRTSILATTPAGPPAPPGPTGAARPARRRFDPRRRTLVVIAGVLLVLGIGTGVWYINSGQFTEVPPLLAKTEAQAKQRLDDAGLDVKDIKRTYSDTDKRGTVMRTDPAPGDRIRQNDGVTLTVSLGPETVKVPDVKGIPLAKAKKELKNSGLEPGMVTKSFDESVDKGSVISTDPRAGFTRKAGSAVALVVSKGRPVEVPDVTGESEDDARADLEDAGLKVEIAPSRVHSDEDKGDVAAQSPKADKTIAEGETVELTISKGPPMVEVPDVTGMSVAEATQKLESAGFEVDEDRGLLGIFGDTVKKQSVDGGDTAPKNSTITITIR
;
A
#
# COMPACT_ATOMS: atom_id res chain seq x y z
N MET A 1 -15.10 -17.84 -19.36
CA MET A 1 -13.71 -18.18 -19.71
C MET A 1 -13.00 -16.87 -19.98
N ASP A 2 -12.18 -16.45 -19.03
CA ASP A 2 -11.51 -15.14 -19.04
C ASP A 2 -10.06 -15.36 -19.47
N THR A 3 -9.74 -14.98 -20.71
CA THR A 3 -8.43 -15.13 -21.33
C THR A 3 -7.52 -13.96 -20.93
N THR A 4 -7.15 -13.87 -19.66
CA THR A 4 -6.08 -12.98 -19.22
C THR A 4 -4.75 -13.69 -19.39
N LEU A 5 -3.95 -13.22 -20.37
CA LEU A 5 -2.51 -13.39 -20.56
C LEU A 5 -1.86 -14.57 -19.79
N GLN A 6 -1.47 -15.63 -20.52
CA GLN A 6 -0.52 -16.62 -20.00
C GLN A 6 0.67 -15.89 -19.37
N ASP A 7 0.86 -16.11 -18.07
CA ASP A 7 1.97 -15.55 -17.34
C ASP A 7 3.28 -16.07 -17.98
N PRO A 8 4.14 -15.19 -18.52
CA PRO A 8 5.26 -15.61 -19.37
C PRO A 8 6.26 -16.50 -18.63
N LEU A 9 6.29 -16.44 -17.30
CA LEU A 9 7.26 -17.16 -16.48
C LEU A 9 6.78 -18.56 -16.04
N VAL A 10 5.47 -18.86 -16.11
CA VAL A 10 4.96 -20.17 -15.68
C VAL A 10 5.39 -21.26 -16.66
N GLY A 11 6.01 -22.32 -16.13
CA GLY A 11 6.61 -23.41 -16.91
C GLY A 11 8.05 -23.13 -17.38
N GLN A 12 8.57 -21.92 -17.16
CA GLN A 12 9.96 -21.60 -17.48
C GLN A 12 10.92 -22.05 -16.37
N LEU A 13 12.19 -22.20 -16.74
CA LEU A 13 13.30 -22.51 -15.84
C LEU A 13 14.17 -21.26 -15.69
N LEU A 14 14.06 -20.59 -14.54
CA LEU A 14 14.84 -19.39 -14.21
C LEU A 14 16.22 -19.79 -13.68
N ASP A 15 17.27 -19.10 -14.15
CA ASP A 15 18.68 -19.33 -13.82
C ASP A 15 19.12 -20.80 -14.01
N SER A 16 18.49 -21.48 -14.98
CA SER A 16 18.67 -22.91 -15.22
C SER A 16 18.51 -23.80 -13.96
N ARG A 17 17.74 -23.34 -12.96
CA ARG A 17 17.62 -23.99 -11.64
C ARG A 17 16.19 -23.98 -11.10
N TYR A 18 15.49 -22.86 -11.18
CA TYR A 18 14.19 -22.71 -10.56
C TYR A 18 13.09 -22.90 -11.59
N ARG A 19 12.42 -24.05 -11.57
CA ARG A 19 11.27 -24.30 -12.45
C ARG A 19 10.03 -23.69 -11.83
N ILE A 20 9.39 -22.77 -12.54
CA ILE A 20 8.20 -22.08 -12.05
C ILE A 20 6.97 -22.94 -12.34
N ASP A 21 6.29 -23.40 -11.29
CA ASP A 21 5.13 -24.28 -11.40
C ASP A 21 3.81 -23.49 -11.45
N GLY A 22 3.74 -22.33 -10.80
CA GLY A 22 2.54 -21.50 -10.80
C GLY A 22 2.71 -20.19 -10.03
N ARG A 23 1.78 -19.26 -10.23
CA ARG A 23 1.79 -17.96 -9.55
C ARG A 23 1.04 -18.04 -8.21
N ILE A 24 1.61 -17.45 -7.16
CA ILE A 24 1.01 -17.38 -5.81
C ILE A 24 0.34 -16.02 -5.61
N ALA A 25 1.10 -14.93 -5.82
CA ALA A 25 0.63 -13.57 -5.53
C ALA A 25 1.23 -12.55 -6.51
N VAL A 26 0.50 -11.46 -6.74
CA VAL A 26 0.95 -10.32 -7.55
C VAL A 26 1.02 -9.08 -6.66
N GLY A 27 2.21 -8.51 -6.52
CA GLY A 27 2.42 -7.23 -5.85
C GLY A 27 2.76 -6.12 -6.85
N GLY A 28 2.74 -4.88 -6.37
CA GLY A 28 3.12 -3.70 -7.18
C GLY A 28 4.60 -3.67 -7.57
N MET A 29 5.47 -4.37 -6.83
CA MET A 29 6.93 -4.34 -7.05
C MET A 29 7.50 -5.67 -7.56
N ALA A 30 6.81 -6.77 -7.27
CA ALA A 30 7.25 -8.12 -7.63
C ALA A 30 6.05 -9.06 -7.70
N THR A 31 6.22 -10.17 -8.41
CA THR A 31 5.28 -11.29 -8.45
C THR A 31 5.92 -12.49 -7.77
N VAL A 32 5.16 -13.17 -6.91
CA VAL A 32 5.62 -14.34 -6.16
C VAL A 32 5.08 -15.60 -6.83
N TYR A 33 5.99 -16.50 -7.16
CA TYR A 33 5.69 -17.78 -7.81
C TYR A 33 6.02 -18.95 -6.89
N ARG A 34 5.28 -20.04 -7.04
CA ARG A 34 5.69 -21.35 -6.55
C ARG A 34 6.66 -21.95 -7.56
N ALA A 35 7.84 -22.34 -7.10
CA ALA A 35 8.86 -22.92 -7.94
C ALA A 35 9.48 -24.16 -7.28
N VAL A 36 10.10 -25.01 -8.09
CA VAL A 36 10.90 -26.16 -7.65
C VAL A 36 12.35 -25.87 -7.98
N ASP A 37 13.22 -25.94 -6.96
CA ASP A 37 14.66 -25.98 -7.16
C ASP A 37 15.05 -27.35 -7.70
N THR A 38 15.44 -27.41 -8.97
CA THR A 38 15.79 -28.68 -9.65
C THR A 38 17.12 -29.27 -9.19
N ARG A 39 17.92 -28.54 -8.40
CA ARG A 39 19.17 -29.05 -7.83
C ARG A 39 18.97 -29.72 -6.48
N LEU A 40 18.01 -29.22 -5.71
CA LEU A 40 17.72 -29.68 -4.34
C LEU A 40 16.39 -30.43 -4.23
N ASP A 41 15.64 -30.55 -5.33
CA ASP A 41 14.29 -31.12 -5.42
C ASP A 41 13.34 -30.61 -4.33
N ARG A 42 13.39 -29.30 -4.09
CA ARG A 42 12.62 -28.63 -3.03
C ARG A 42 11.70 -27.57 -3.60
N VAL A 43 10.46 -27.53 -3.11
CA VAL A 43 9.50 -26.46 -3.39
C VAL A 43 9.87 -25.19 -2.62
N LEU A 44 9.85 -24.05 -3.30
CA LEU A 44 10.16 -22.75 -2.75
C LEU A 44 9.25 -21.67 -3.34
N ALA A 45 9.24 -20.50 -2.70
CA ALA A 45 8.61 -19.31 -3.24
C ALA A 45 9.68 -18.46 -3.93
N LEU A 46 9.40 -18.02 -5.15
CA LEU A 46 10.30 -17.23 -5.98
C LEU A 46 9.66 -15.86 -6.23
N LYS A 47 10.20 -14.82 -5.58
CA LYS A 47 9.75 -13.44 -5.78
C LYS A 47 10.57 -12.81 -6.89
N VAL A 48 9.92 -12.54 -8.02
CA VAL A 48 10.52 -11.98 -9.22
C VAL A 48 10.10 -10.53 -9.36
N MET A 49 11.07 -9.62 -9.44
CA MET A 49 10.83 -8.19 -9.61
C MET A 49 10.23 -7.88 -10.98
N HIS A 50 9.32 -6.90 -11.06
CA HIS A 50 8.79 -6.45 -12.35
C HIS A 50 9.90 -5.86 -13.22
N PRO A 51 9.95 -6.16 -14.54
CA PRO A 51 11.01 -5.69 -15.44
C PRO A 51 11.18 -4.16 -15.48
N THR A 52 10.10 -3.41 -15.24
CA THR A 52 10.13 -1.94 -15.19
C THR A 52 10.94 -1.39 -14.02
N LEU A 53 10.98 -2.10 -12.89
CA LEU A 53 11.79 -1.75 -11.72
C LEU A 53 13.20 -2.33 -11.81
N ALA A 54 13.37 -3.47 -12.49
CA ALA A 54 14.67 -4.08 -12.73
C ALA A 54 15.59 -3.23 -13.64
N ALA A 55 15.04 -2.27 -14.39
CA ALA A 55 15.80 -1.33 -15.21
C ALA A 55 16.55 -0.25 -14.40
N ASP A 56 16.15 0.01 -13.15
CA ASP A 56 16.82 0.97 -12.26
C ASP A 56 17.87 0.26 -11.40
N ALA A 57 19.14 0.42 -11.78
CA ALA A 57 20.27 -0.18 -11.06
C ALA A 57 20.33 0.23 -9.57
N SER A 58 19.91 1.45 -9.23
CA SER A 58 19.90 1.91 -7.84
C SER A 58 18.83 1.22 -6.98
N PHE A 59 17.73 0.83 -7.62
CA PHE A 59 16.64 0.09 -6.99
C PHE A 59 17.03 -1.38 -6.81
N VAL A 60 17.62 -1.99 -7.84
CA VAL A 60 18.12 -3.36 -7.80
C VAL A 60 19.21 -3.54 -6.74
N ASP A 61 20.19 -2.63 -6.66
CA ASP A 61 21.25 -2.69 -5.65
C ASP A 61 20.70 -2.60 -4.22
N ARG A 62 19.69 -1.76 -4.00
CA ARG A 62 19.00 -1.65 -2.70
C ARG A 62 18.23 -2.92 -2.37
N PHE A 63 17.44 -3.43 -3.32
CA PHE A 63 16.67 -4.66 -3.16
C PHE A 63 17.58 -5.85 -2.80
N ILE A 64 18.69 -6.01 -3.52
CA ILE A 64 19.69 -7.06 -3.25
C ILE A 64 20.34 -6.87 -1.88
N ARG A 65 20.69 -5.63 -1.51
CA ARG A 65 21.29 -5.33 -0.21
C ARG A 65 20.34 -5.63 0.96
N GLU A 66 19.06 -5.27 0.83
CA GLU A 66 18.03 -5.56 1.83
C GLU A 66 17.78 -7.06 1.93
N ALA A 67 17.61 -7.76 0.80
CA ALA A 67 17.45 -9.21 0.76
C ALA A 67 18.62 -9.97 1.41
N LYS A 68 19.87 -9.57 1.13
CA LYS A 68 21.07 -10.14 1.78
C LYS A 68 21.12 -9.89 3.28
N SER A 69 20.52 -8.80 3.73
CA SER A 69 20.46 -8.46 5.15
C SER A 69 19.42 -9.31 5.87
N VAL A 70 18.26 -9.53 5.27
CA VAL A 70 17.20 -10.42 5.79
C VAL A 70 17.64 -11.88 5.78
N ALA A 71 18.42 -12.32 4.79
CA ALA A 71 18.95 -13.69 4.73
C ALA A 71 19.85 -14.07 5.92
N ARG A 72 20.35 -13.09 6.68
CA ARG A 72 21.13 -13.34 7.91
C ARG A 72 20.25 -13.59 9.13
N LEU A 73 18.95 -13.29 9.04
CA LEU A 73 17.99 -13.48 10.11
C LEU A 73 17.47 -14.92 10.09
N SER A 74 17.93 -15.73 11.03
CA SER A 74 17.45 -17.10 11.22
C SER A 74 16.56 -17.15 12.46
N HIS A 75 15.24 -17.24 12.25
CA HIS A 75 14.26 -17.35 13.34
C HIS A 75 13.09 -18.25 12.88
N PRO A 76 12.52 -19.11 13.76
CA PRO A 76 11.43 -20.02 13.38
C PRO A 76 10.20 -19.29 12.80
N ASN A 77 9.93 -18.07 13.25
CA ASN A 77 8.80 -17.24 12.82
C ASN A 77 9.16 -16.21 11.73
N VAL A 78 10.32 -16.33 11.09
CA VAL A 78 10.72 -15.51 9.94
C VAL A 78 10.81 -16.40 8.71
N VAL A 79 10.28 -15.95 7.57
CA VAL A 79 10.42 -16.66 6.30
C VAL A 79 11.89 -16.68 5.88
N GLY A 80 12.45 -17.87 5.72
CA GLY A 80 13.85 -18.02 5.33
C GLY A 80 14.11 -17.55 3.90
N VAL A 81 15.17 -16.79 3.70
CA VAL A 81 15.68 -16.45 2.36
C VAL A 81 16.83 -17.39 2.02
N PHE A 82 16.72 -18.13 0.92
CA PHE A 82 17.69 -19.15 0.55
C PHE A 82 18.75 -18.63 -0.43
N ASP A 83 18.31 -17.85 -1.42
CA ASP A 83 19.18 -17.44 -2.52
C ASP A 83 18.64 -16.20 -3.22
N GLN A 84 19.51 -15.51 -3.95
CA GLN A 84 19.15 -14.37 -4.79
C GLN A 84 19.94 -14.44 -6.10
N GLY A 85 19.36 -13.96 -7.18
CA GLY A 85 20.02 -13.98 -8.48
C GLY A 85 19.37 -13.08 -9.52
N THR A 86 20.00 -13.07 -10.68
CA THR A 86 19.55 -12.32 -11.85
C THR A 86 19.63 -13.23 -13.07
N ASP A 87 18.53 -13.34 -13.82
CA ASP A 87 18.47 -14.09 -15.08
C ASP A 87 17.89 -13.19 -16.18
N GLY A 88 18.75 -12.77 -17.11
CA GLY A 88 18.41 -11.76 -18.12
C GLY A 88 17.96 -10.44 -17.47
N SER A 89 16.70 -10.05 -17.73
CA SER A 89 16.08 -8.85 -17.16
C SER A 89 15.37 -9.10 -15.81
N TYR A 90 15.35 -10.33 -15.32
CA TYR A 90 14.63 -10.69 -14.10
C TYR A 90 15.58 -10.74 -12.92
N VAL A 91 15.27 -9.95 -11.89
CA VAL A 91 15.90 -10.05 -10.57
C VAL A 91 14.96 -10.85 -9.68
N TYR A 92 15.49 -11.87 -9.00
CA TYR A 92 14.67 -12.78 -8.21
C TYR A 92 15.25 -13.07 -6.82
N LEU A 93 14.35 -13.43 -5.91
CA LEU A 93 14.66 -13.86 -4.55
C LEU A 93 13.98 -15.21 -4.28
N ALA A 94 14.77 -16.23 -3.97
CA ALA A 94 14.28 -17.55 -3.60
C ALA A 94 14.12 -17.63 -2.07
N MET A 95 12.89 -17.88 -1.62
CA MET A 95 12.51 -17.91 -0.22
C MET A 95 11.76 -19.19 0.14
N GLU A 96 11.63 -19.45 1.43
CA GLU A 96 10.85 -20.54 1.97
C GLU A 96 9.39 -20.48 1.50
N TYR A 97 8.89 -21.59 0.97
CA TYR A 97 7.47 -21.72 0.64
C TYR A 97 6.71 -22.19 1.88
N ILE A 98 5.72 -21.40 2.30
CA ILE A 98 4.79 -21.76 3.36
C ILE A 98 3.48 -22.17 2.69
N ALA A 99 3.12 -23.45 2.84
CA ALA A 99 1.81 -23.95 2.43
C ALA A 99 0.77 -23.53 3.48
N GLY A 100 -0.21 -22.73 3.07
CA GLY A 100 -1.23 -22.14 3.94
C GLY A 100 -1.77 -20.84 3.35
N CYS A 101 -2.22 -19.94 4.22
CA CYS A 101 -2.84 -18.68 3.84
C CYS A 101 -2.19 -17.47 4.55
N THR A 102 -2.55 -16.26 4.12
CA THR A 102 -2.13 -15.04 4.82
C THR A 102 -3.11 -14.71 5.95
N LEU A 103 -2.68 -13.93 6.95
CA LEU A 103 -3.60 -13.41 7.97
C LEU A 103 -4.72 -12.58 7.34
N ARG A 104 -4.47 -11.90 6.22
CA ARG A 104 -5.52 -11.21 5.46
C ARG A 104 -6.62 -12.16 4.99
N ASP A 105 -6.26 -13.33 4.51
CA ASP A 105 -7.23 -14.33 4.04
C ASP A 105 -8.06 -14.85 5.22
N VAL A 106 -7.41 -15.12 6.35
CA VAL A 106 -8.09 -15.52 7.59
C VAL A 106 -9.09 -14.46 8.06
N LEU A 107 -8.70 -13.19 8.06
CA LEU A 107 -9.60 -12.09 8.44
C LEU A 107 -10.75 -11.91 7.44
N ARG A 108 -10.53 -12.21 6.15
CA ARG A 108 -11.60 -12.16 5.15
C ARG A 108 -12.61 -13.28 5.35
N GLU A 109 -12.16 -14.47 5.72
CA GLU A 109 -13.02 -15.64 5.93
C GLU A 109 -13.76 -15.58 7.27
N ARG A 110 -13.04 -15.22 8.33
CA ARG A 110 -13.57 -15.24 9.70
C ARG A 110 -14.13 -13.91 10.17
N GLY A 111 -13.81 -12.80 9.51
CA GLY A 111 -14.15 -11.45 9.94
C GLY A 111 -13.27 -11.03 11.12
N ALA A 112 -13.66 -11.43 12.33
CA ALA A 112 -12.93 -11.18 13.57
C ALA A 112 -12.46 -12.49 14.23
N LEU A 113 -11.41 -12.40 15.05
CA LEU A 113 -10.81 -13.53 15.77
C LEU A 113 -11.06 -13.41 17.28
N GLN A 114 -11.24 -14.57 17.93
CA GLN A 114 -11.25 -14.65 19.38
C GLN A 114 -9.90 -14.15 19.95
N PRO A 115 -9.89 -13.53 21.14
CA PRO A 115 -8.66 -13.05 21.75
C PRO A 115 -7.56 -14.11 21.86
N ARG A 116 -7.91 -15.37 22.18
CA ARG A 116 -6.95 -16.49 22.19
C ARG A 116 -6.23 -16.63 20.84
N ALA A 117 -6.99 -16.73 19.76
CA ALA A 117 -6.45 -16.89 18.41
C ALA A 117 -5.65 -15.66 17.96
N ALA A 118 -6.11 -14.45 18.27
CA ALA A 118 -5.40 -13.22 17.97
C ALA A 118 -4.03 -13.16 18.68
N LEU A 119 -3.97 -13.55 19.95
CA LEU A 119 -2.73 -13.59 20.74
C LEU A 119 -1.80 -14.73 20.28
N ASP A 120 -2.33 -15.89 19.90
CA ASP A 120 -1.57 -17.00 19.33
C ASP A 120 -0.89 -16.65 18.01
N ILE A 121 -1.45 -15.70 17.25
CA ILE A 121 -0.84 -15.17 16.03
C ILE A 121 0.14 -14.03 16.36
N LEU A 122 -0.26 -13.11 17.25
CA LEU A 122 0.53 -11.94 17.58
C LEU A 122 1.87 -12.30 18.26
N GLU A 123 1.89 -13.26 19.18
CA GLU A 123 3.10 -13.63 19.92
C GLU A 123 4.25 -14.10 18.98
N PRO A 124 4.03 -15.05 18.05
CA PRO A 124 5.01 -15.40 17.01
C PRO A 124 5.47 -14.23 16.14
N VAL A 125 4.56 -13.33 15.76
CA VAL A 125 4.87 -12.15 14.96
C VAL A 125 5.80 -11.21 15.73
N LEU A 126 5.48 -10.91 16.99
CA LEU A 126 6.32 -10.08 17.84
C LEU A 126 7.67 -10.75 18.16
N ALA A 127 7.71 -12.08 18.28
CA ALA A 127 8.97 -12.82 18.43
C ALA A 127 9.86 -12.68 17.17
N ALA A 128 9.27 -12.77 15.97
CA ALA A 128 9.97 -12.57 14.70
C ALA A 128 10.53 -11.14 14.59
N LEU A 129 9.69 -10.13 14.83
CA LEU A 129 10.10 -8.72 14.82
C LEU A 129 11.12 -8.42 15.91
N GLY A 130 10.96 -8.98 17.11
CA GLY A 130 11.91 -8.80 18.20
C GLY A 130 13.29 -9.41 17.92
N ALA A 131 13.36 -10.49 17.13
CA ALA A 131 14.62 -11.03 16.62
C ALA A 131 15.24 -10.09 15.58
N ALA A 132 14.43 -9.53 14.68
CA ALA A 132 14.87 -8.56 13.67
C ALA A 132 15.40 -7.27 14.31
N HIS A 133 14.68 -6.71 15.28
CA HIS A 133 15.04 -5.47 15.98
C HIS A 133 16.37 -5.62 16.72
N ARG A 134 16.59 -6.76 17.39
CA ARG A 134 17.88 -7.08 18.03
C ARG A 134 19.04 -7.21 17.04
N ALA A 135 18.75 -7.61 15.81
CA ALA A 135 19.72 -7.64 14.72
C ALA A 135 19.87 -6.27 14.01
N GLY A 136 19.19 -5.22 14.48
CA GLY A 136 19.27 -3.87 13.92
C GLY A 136 18.36 -3.63 12.71
N PHE A 137 17.36 -4.48 12.48
CA PHE A 137 16.42 -4.39 11.37
C PHE A 137 15.05 -3.91 11.83
N VAL A 138 14.41 -3.09 11.00
CA VAL A 138 13.03 -2.63 11.15
C VAL A 138 12.28 -3.08 9.89
N HIS A 139 11.10 -3.68 10.05
CA HIS A 139 10.29 -4.21 8.97
C HIS A 139 9.63 -3.12 8.12
N ARG A 140 9.06 -2.07 8.73
CA ARG A 140 8.47 -0.87 8.10
C ARG A 140 7.20 -1.04 7.27
N ASP A 141 6.73 -2.27 7.10
CA ASP A 141 5.56 -2.62 6.28
C ASP A 141 4.80 -3.79 6.92
N MET A 142 4.66 -3.76 8.24
CA MET A 142 3.93 -4.81 8.95
C MET A 142 2.42 -4.66 8.67
N LYS A 143 1.80 -5.73 8.14
CA LYS A 143 0.39 -5.79 7.75
C LYS A 143 -0.07 -7.25 7.64
N PRO A 144 -1.39 -7.54 7.62
CA PRO A 144 -1.89 -8.91 7.57
C PRO A 144 -1.44 -9.72 6.35
N GLU A 145 -1.16 -9.08 5.22
CA GLU A 145 -0.66 -9.74 4.00
C GLU A 145 0.76 -10.31 4.17
N ASN A 146 1.54 -9.77 5.11
CA ASN A 146 2.92 -10.17 5.38
C ASN A 146 3.03 -11.21 6.52
N VAL A 147 1.90 -11.60 7.12
CA VAL A 147 1.84 -12.68 8.12
C VAL A 147 1.30 -13.94 7.44
N LEU A 148 2.13 -14.97 7.35
CA LEU A 148 1.79 -16.26 6.77
C LEU A 148 1.44 -17.26 7.88
N ILE A 149 0.36 -18.01 7.68
CA ILE A 149 -0.10 -19.05 8.60
C ILE A 149 -0.04 -20.36 7.82
N GLY A 150 0.86 -21.25 8.24
CA GLY A 150 1.02 -22.55 7.62
C GLY A 150 -0.11 -23.51 7.98
N ASP A 151 -0.36 -24.51 7.14
CA ASP A 151 -1.33 -25.58 7.39
C ASP A 151 -1.03 -26.38 8.67
N ASP A 152 0.22 -26.32 9.13
CA ASP A 152 0.69 -26.92 10.38
C ASP A 152 0.55 -25.99 11.60
N GLY A 153 -0.08 -24.83 11.43
CA GLY A 153 -0.31 -23.82 12.47
C GLY A 153 0.88 -22.92 12.75
N ARG A 154 2.01 -23.04 12.02
CA ARG A 154 3.15 -22.15 12.21
C ARG A 154 2.90 -20.78 11.61
N VAL A 155 3.12 -19.74 12.41
CA VAL A 155 3.05 -18.33 11.97
C VAL A 155 4.43 -17.83 11.61
N LYS A 156 4.57 -17.25 10.42
CA LYS A 156 5.82 -16.64 9.94
C LYS A 156 5.59 -15.26 9.34
N VAL A 157 6.55 -14.37 9.55
CA VAL A 157 6.57 -13.02 8.96
C VAL A 157 7.41 -13.03 7.69
N ALA A 158 6.83 -12.55 6.60
CA ALA A 158 7.44 -12.40 5.29
C ALA A 158 7.75 -10.92 4.98
N ASP A 159 8.51 -10.67 3.90
CA ASP A 159 8.64 -9.33 3.30
C ASP A 159 9.19 -8.22 4.21
N PHE A 160 10.24 -8.52 4.95
CA PHE A 160 11.02 -7.52 5.72
C PHE A 160 11.56 -6.41 4.82
N GLY A 161 10.87 -5.26 4.81
CA GLY A 161 11.38 -3.96 4.40
C GLY A 161 12.04 -3.87 3.03
N LEU A 162 11.66 -4.70 2.05
CA LEU A 162 12.29 -4.80 0.71
C LEU A 162 12.00 -3.63 -0.25
N VAL A 163 11.72 -2.44 0.30
CA VAL A 163 11.81 -1.07 -0.27
C VAL A 163 10.61 -0.22 0.16
N ARG A 164 10.90 0.77 1.03
CA ARG A 164 10.29 2.11 0.97
C ARG A 164 11.29 3.13 1.54
N ALA A 165 12.06 3.73 0.64
CA ALA A 165 12.45 5.13 0.82
C ALA A 165 11.24 5.97 0.41
N VAL A 166 11.10 7.12 1.05
CA VAL A 166 9.96 8.06 1.11
C VAL A 166 9.49 8.61 -0.27
N ASP A 167 10.00 8.08 -1.39
CA ASP A 167 9.83 8.65 -2.74
C ASP A 167 8.66 8.05 -3.57
N THR A 168 7.82 7.17 -3.02
CA THR A 168 6.78 6.47 -3.81
C THR A 168 5.36 6.63 -3.26
N VAL A 169 5.01 7.82 -2.77
CA VAL A 169 3.60 8.24 -2.64
C VAL A 169 3.08 8.86 -3.94
N THR A 170 3.97 9.15 -4.89
CA THR A 170 3.61 9.66 -6.22
C THR A 170 3.57 8.55 -7.26
N ASN A 171 2.37 8.29 -7.80
CA ASN A 171 2.08 7.55 -9.05
C ASN A 171 1.87 6.03 -9.02
N THR A 172 0.88 5.52 -8.28
CA THR A 172 0.13 4.35 -8.78
C THR A 172 -1.33 4.34 -8.30
N THR A 173 -2.25 4.50 -9.24
CA THR A 173 -3.70 4.44 -9.08
C THR A 173 -4.16 3.00 -8.80
N GLY A 174 -4.63 2.72 -7.57
CA GLY A 174 -5.52 1.59 -7.28
C GLY A 174 -5.07 0.63 -6.17
N THR A 175 -3.79 0.24 -6.12
CA THR A 175 -3.28 -0.75 -5.14
C THR A 175 -2.68 -0.12 -3.87
N VAL A 176 -2.50 1.20 -3.86
CA VAL A 176 -1.92 1.97 -2.74
C VAL A 176 -2.90 2.13 -1.56
N LEU A 177 -4.20 1.88 -1.78
CA LEU A 177 -5.26 2.06 -0.78
C LEU A 177 -5.11 1.12 0.44
N GLY A 178 -4.58 -0.09 0.24
CA GLY A 178 -4.48 -1.11 1.30
C GLY A 178 -3.29 -0.91 2.26
N THR A 179 -2.19 -0.33 1.78
CA THR A 179 -0.92 -0.23 2.54
C THR A 179 -0.92 0.95 3.51
N VAL A 180 -1.70 2.00 3.25
CA VAL A 180 -1.69 3.21 4.10
C VAL A 180 -2.34 2.99 5.47
N SER A 181 -3.20 1.96 5.61
CA SER A 181 -3.96 1.69 6.84
C SER A 181 -3.13 1.22 8.04
N TYR A 182 -1.85 0.89 7.84
CA TYR A 182 -0.96 0.38 8.89
C TYR A 182 0.27 1.28 9.11
N LEU A 183 0.34 2.42 8.41
CA LEU A 183 1.47 3.32 8.52
C LEU A 183 1.46 4.05 9.86
N ALA A 184 2.63 4.11 10.51
CA ALA A 184 2.79 4.87 11.73
C ALA A 184 2.81 6.38 11.44
N PRO A 185 2.29 7.23 12.35
CA PRO A 185 2.24 8.69 12.19
C PRO A 185 3.58 9.31 11.78
N GLU A 186 4.67 8.90 12.41
CA GLU A 186 6.01 9.41 12.16
C GLU A 186 6.58 9.03 10.77
N GLN A 187 6.12 7.92 10.19
CA GLN A 187 6.47 7.57 8.80
C GLN A 187 5.84 8.54 7.80
N ILE A 188 4.69 9.11 8.16
CA ILE A 188 3.93 10.04 7.31
C ILE A 188 4.51 11.46 7.44
N GLU A 189 4.85 11.91 8.65
CA GLU A 189 5.35 13.28 8.89
C GLU A 189 6.83 13.48 8.54
N HIS A 190 7.67 12.51 8.89
CA HIS A 190 9.13 12.69 8.89
C HIS A 190 9.85 11.70 8.00
N GLY A 191 9.16 10.63 7.56
CA GLY A 191 9.77 9.57 6.78
C GLY A 191 10.85 8.78 7.53
N THR A 192 10.97 8.99 8.85
CA THR A 192 11.87 8.27 9.74
C THR A 192 11.18 7.02 10.27
N ALA A 193 11.87 5.89 10.27
CA ALA A 193 11.34 4.64 10.78
C ALA A 193 12.33 3.98 11.75
N ASP A 194 12.02 4.04 13.04
CA ASP A 194 12.65 3.25 14.09
C ASP A 194 11.82 1.99 14.40
N THR A 195 12.22 1.22 15.41
CA THR A 195 11.54 -0.03 15.80
C THR A 195 10.09 0.17 16.27
N ARG A 196 9.70 1.39 16.66
CA ARG A 196 8.36 1.70 17.19
C ARG A 196 7.30 1.82 16.10
N VAL A 197 7.74 1.96 14.85
CA VAL A 197 6.87 1.88 13.67
C VAL A 197 6.25 0.50 13.57
N ASP A 198 7.04 -0.55 13.72
CA ASP A 198 6.54 -1.93 13.65
C ASP A 198 5.62 -2.26 14.84
N VAL A 199 5.90 -1.67 16.00
CA VAL A 199 5.04 -1.75 17.20
C VAL A 199 3.67 -1.14 16.94
N TYR A 200 3.62 0.05 16.32
CA TYR A 200 2.36 0.70 15.94
C TYR A 200 1.56 -0.16 14.96
N ALA A 201 2.22 -0.62 13.90
CA ALA A 201 1.58 -1.47 12.90
C ALA A 201 1.05 -2.79 13.50
N CYS A 202 1.77 -3.41 14.45
CA CYS A 202 1.29 -4.58 15.19
C CYS A 202 0.05 -4.25 16.04
N GLY A 203 -0.01 -3.07 16.66
CA GLY A 203 -1.19 -2.62 17.41
C GLY A 203 -2.41 -2.46 16.51
N VAL A 204 -2.24 -1.91 15.31
CA VAL A 204 -3.31 -1.80 14.30
C VAL A 204 -3.77 -3.19 13.83
N VAL A 205 -2.82 -4.11 13.57
CA VAL A 205 -3.15 -5.51 13.21
C VAL A 205 -3.90 -6.21 14.33
N LEU A 206 -3.51 -6.00 15.60
CA LEU A 206 -4.22 -6.55 16.76
C LEU A 206 -5.65 -6.01 16.86
N TYR A 207 -5.84 -4.70 16.70
CA TYR A 207 -7.17 -4.10 16.67
C TYR A 207 -8.06 -4.73 15.59
N GLU A 208 -7.53 -4.90 14.38
CA GLU A 208 -8.26 -5.49 13.26
C GLU A 208 -8.57 -6.97 13.51
N MET A 209 -7.64 -7.74 14.10
CA MET A 209 -7.90 -9.13 14.48
C MET A 209 -9.04 -9.25 15.50
N LEU A 210 -9.11 -8.34 16.48
CA LEU A 210 -10.13 -8.41 17.55
C LEU A 210 -11.50 -7.89 17.10
N THR A 211 -11.53 -6.90 16.22
CA THR A 211 -12.77 -6.19 15.85
C THR A 211 -13.32 -6.59 14.48
N GLY A 212 -12.47 -7.15 13.61
CA GLY A 212 -12.79 -7.45 12.20
C GLY A 212 -12.70 -6.24 11.28
N ALA A 213 -12.48 -5.03 11.82
CA ALA A 213 -12.41 -3.79 11.07
C ALA A 213 -11.11 -3.03 11.34
N LYS A 214 -10.67 -2.24 10.37
CA LYS A 214 -9.52 -1.34 10.56
C LYS A 214 -9.94 -0.17 11.45
N PRO A 215 -9.04 0.34 12.31
CA PRO A 215 -9.39 1.45 13.22
C PRO A 215 -9.65 2.75 12.47
N HIS A 216 -8.93 2.98 11.37
CA HIS A 216 -9.08 4.13 10.51
C HIS A 216 -9.47 3.67 9.10
N SER A 217 -10.53 4.25 8.58
CA SER A 217 -11.08 3.94 7.26
C SER A 217 -11.61 5.22 6.62
N GLY A 218 -11.52 5.27 5.28
CA GLY A 218 -11.94 6.44 4.52
C GLY A 218 -11.93 6.14 3.02
N ASP A 219 -12.68 6.95 2.27
CA ASP A 219 -12.86 6.78 0.82
C ASP A 219 -11.59 7.14 0.03
N SER A 220 -10.61 7.80 0.69
CA SER A 220 -9.34 8.17 0.08
C SER A 220 -8.14 7.83 0.99
N PRO A 221 -6.97 7.48 0.41
CA PRO A 221 -5.75 7.25 1.19
C PRO A 221 -5.35 8.46 2.04
N ALA A 222 -5.58 9.68 1.55
CA ALA A 222 -5.26 10.90 2.27
C ALA A 222 -6.09 11.06 3.55
N GLN A 223 -7.36 10.63 3.53
CA GLN A 223 -8.21 10.64 4.72
C GLN A 223 -7.70 9.65 5.78
N VAL A 224 -7.34 8.43 5.38
CA VAL A 224 -6.78 7.43 6.29
C VAL A 224 -5.46 7.91 6.90
N LEU A 225 -4.58 8.50 6.09
CA LEU A 225 -3.34 9.12 6.58
C LEU A 225 -3.61 10.27 7.56
N TYR A 226 -4.59 11.13 7.27
CA TYR A 226 -4.98 12.21 8.17
C TYR A 226 -5.48 11.69 9.52
N GLN A 227 -6.28 10.61 9.51
CA GLN A 227 -6.77 9.96 10.72
C GLN A 227 -5.61 9.41 11.56
N HIS A 228 -4.66 8.68 10.98
CA HIS A 228 -3.47 8.22 11.72
C HIS A 228 -2.69 9.37 12.38
N LEU A 229 -2.66 10.56 11.77
CA LEU A 229 -1.98 11.74 12.33
C LEU A 229 -2.77 12.44 13.44
N ASN A 230 -4.10 12.54 13.30
CA ASN A 230 -4.92 13.46 14.10
C ASN A 230 -5.94 12.78 15.02
N GLU A 231 -6.20 11.50 14.83
CA GLU A 231 -7.16 10.71 15.61
C GLU A 231 -6.42 9.58 16.34
N ASP A 232 -6.84 9.30 17.58
CA ASP A 232 -6.34 8.13 18.31
C ASP A 232 -7.08 6.88 17.86
N VAL A 233 -6.40 5.73 17.87
CA VAL A 233 -7.04 4.45 17.62
C VAL A 233 -8.04 4.17 18.74
N PRO A 234 -9.32 3.89 18.43
CA PRO A 234 -10.32 3.62 19.45
C PRO A 234 -10.01 2.31 20.19
N PRO A 235 -10.48 2.15 21.44
CA PRO A 235 -10.33 0.89 22.14
C PRO A 235 -11.16 -0.21 21.44
N PRO A 236 -10.62 -1.43 21.27
CA PRO A 236 -11.36 -2.59 20.76
C PRO A 236 -12.73 -2.81 21.42
N SER A 237 -12.84 -2.60 22.74
CA SER A 237 -14.10 -2.74 23.47
C SER A 237 -15.22 -1.78 23.04
N ALA A 238 -14.87 -0.65 22.42
CA ALA A 238 -15.87 0.27 21.86
C ALA A 238 -16.53 -0.30 20.59
N ALA A 239 -15.80 -1.11 19.81
CA ALA A 239 -16.33 -1.79 18.63
C ALA A 239 -16.95 -3.15 18.99
N VAL A 240 -16.38 -3.85 19.96
CA VAL A 240 -16.85 -5.16 20.44
C VAL A 240 -17.09 -5.11 21.95
N PRO A 241 -18.31 -4.75 22.38
CA PRO A 241 -18.67 -4.75 23.79
C PRO A 241 -18.45 -6.12 24.43
N GLY A 242 -17.76 -6.16 25.57
CA GLY A 242 -17.43 -7.40 26.29
C GLY A 242 -15.97 -7.85 26.17
N LEU A 243 -15.15 -7.19 25.34
CA LEU A 243 -13.70 -7.39 25.37
C LEU A 243 -13.10 -6.89 26.69
N ALA A 244 -12.08 -7.61 27.16
CA ALA A 244 -11.40 -7.29 28.40
C ALA A 244 -10.53 -6.03 28.25
N PHE A 245 -10.54 -5.18 29.28
CA PHE A 245 -9.79 -3.92 29.32
C PHE A 245 -8.28 -4.09 29.07
N ALA A 246 -7.69 -5.23 29.46
CA ALA A 246 -6.29 -5.51 29.20
C ALA A 246 -5.94 -5.53 27.69
N LEU A 247 -6.90 -5.91 26.83
CA LEU A 247 -6.72 -5.87 25.37
C LEU A 247 -6.79 -4.43 24.85
N ASP A 248 -7.64 -3.58 25.44
CA ASP A 248 -7.72 -2.17 25.11
C ASP A 248 -6.42 -1.44 25.45
N GLU A 249 -5.87 -1.70 26.63
CA GLU A 249 -4.59 -1.14 27.06
C GLU A 249 -3.43 -1.59 26.15
N LEU A 250 -3.45 -2.87 25.74
CA LEU A 250 -2.44 -3.41 24.83
C LEU A 250 -2.47 -2.72 23.47
N VAL A 251 -3.67 -2.55 22.88
CA VAL A 251 -3.84 -1.82 21.61
C VAL A 251 -3.45 -0.36 21.78
N ALA A 252 -4.02 0.35 22.76
CA ALA A 252 -3.78 1.78 22.97
C ALA A 252 -2.29 2.08 23.21
N SER A 253 -1.59 1.24 23.98
CA SER A 253 -0.16 1.42 24.25
C SER A 253 0.71 1.17 23.01
N ALA A 254 0.32 0.26 22.12
CA ALA A 254 1.00 0.01 20.86
C ALA A 254 0.70 1.10 19.81
N THR A 255 -0.52 1.62 19.77
CA THR A 255 -0.99 2.57 18.74
C THR A 255 -0.99 4.04 19.19
N ALA A 256 -0.27 4.39 20.26
CA ALA A 256 -0.17 5.78 20.70
C ALA A 256 0.42 6.67 19.61
N ARG A 257 -0.11 7.88 19.37
CA ARG A 257 0.42 8.75 18.30
C ARG A 257 1.88 9.15 18.51
N HIS A 258 2.25 9.52 19.74
CA HIS A 258 3.64 9.82 20.06
C HIS A 258 4.47 8.53 20.25
N PRO A 259 5.57 8.33 19.48
CA PRO A 259 6.37 7.11 19.56
C PRO A 259 6.99 6.86 20.94
N ASP A 260 7.26 7.90 21.72
CA ASP A 260 7.88 7.79 23.06
C ASP A 260 6.98 7.12 24.10
N ILE A 261 5.67 7.09 23.87
CA ILE A 261 4.70 6.43 24.75
C ILE A 261 4.66 4.91 24.47
N ARG A 262 4.99 4.51 23.24
CA ARG A 262 4.92 3.12 22.80
C ARG A 262 6.03 2.28 23.44
N PRO A 263 5.84 0.96 23.57
CA PRO A 263 6.94 0.04 23.79
C PRO A 263 8.08 0.30 22.80
N TYR A 264 9.32 0.31 23.29
CA TYR A 264 10.49 0.69 22.50
C TYR A 264 10.70 -0.21 21.27
N ASP A 265 10.43 -1.50 21.42
CA ASP A 265 10.57 -2.50 20.37
C ASP A 265 9.53 -3.63 20.50
N ALA A 266 9.52 -4.55 19.53
CA ALA A 266 8.63 -5.71 19.54
C ALA A 266 8.91 -6.67 20.70
N VAL A 267 10.10 -6.66 21.31
CA VAL A 267 10.40 -7.48 22.50
C VAL A 267 9.66 -6.94 23.72
N ALA A 268 9.65 -5.62 23.91
CA ALA A 268 8.90 -4.97 24.96
C ALA A 268 7.39 -5.15 24.78
N LEU A 269 6.88 -5.05 23.54
CA LEU A 269 5.47 -5.34 23.27
C LEU A 269 5.13 -6.82 23.52
N LEU A 270 5.99 -7.78 23.13
CA LEU A 270 5.78 -9.21 23.40
C LEU A 270 5.69 -9.51 24.90
N ALA A 271 6.51 -8.87 25.73
CA ALA A 271 6.44 -9.01 27.17
C ALA A 271 5.07 -8.56 27.71
N ARG A 272 4.60 -7.38 27.30
CA ARG A 272 3.27 -6.88 27.65
C ARG A 272 2.14 -7.77 27.14
N THR A 273 2.25 -8.31 25.93
CA THR A 273 1.27 -9.25 25.36
C THR A 273 1.15 -10.51 26.22
N ARG A 274 2.27 -11.05 26.70
CA ARG A 274 2.27 -12.23 27.58
C ARG A 274 1.72 -11.94 28.97
N GLU A 275 2.05 -10.78 29.53
CA GLU A 275 1.47 -10.30 30.79
C GLU A 275 -0.04 -10.13 30.68
N ALA A 276 -0.52 -9.48 29.60
CA ALA A 276 -1.94 -9.33 29.32
C ALA A 276 -2.61 -10.70 29.16
N ARG A 277 -2.02 -11.63 28.39
CA ARG A 277 -2.54 -12.99 28.21
C ARG A 277 -2.68 -13.75 29.53
N ALA A 278 -1.69 -13.63 30.43
CA ALA A 278 -1.71 -14.28 31.73
C ALA A 278 -2.73 -13.67 32.71
N ALA A 279 -3.13 -12.41 32.48
CA ALA A 279 -4.14 -11.73 33.30
C ALA A 279 -5.59 -12.01 32.86
N LEU A 280 -5.80 -12.52 31.64
CA LEU A 280 -7.12 -12.83 31.10
C LEU A 280 -7.65 -14.18 31.61
N THR A 281 -8.94 -14.27 31.86
CA THR A 281 -9.62 -15.54 32.15
C THR A 281 -9.85 -16.34 30.87
N GLU A 282 -10.07 -17.66 30.99
CA GLU A 282 -10.40 -18.52 29.84
C GLU A 282 -11.66 -18.00 29.10
N GLU A 283 -12.67 -17.54 29.83
CA GLU A 283 -13.88 -16.95 29.27
C GLU A 283 -13.60 -15.68 28.45
N GLN A 284 -12.68 -14.82 28.92
CA GLN A 284 -12.27 -13.62 28.20
C GLN A 284 -11.43 -13.96 26.96
N LEU A 285 -10.64 -15.03 27.02
CA LEU A 285 -9.83 -15.51 25.90
C LEU A 285 -10.69 -16.13 24.79
N ASP A 286 -11.78 -16.79 25.17
CA ASP A 286 -12.70 -17.49 24.26
C ASP A 286 -13.91 -16.65 23.84
N ALA A 287 -13.98 -15.39 24.27
CA ALA A 287 -15.01 -14.44 23.87
C ALA A 287 -15.07 -14.33 22.34
N VAL A 288 -16.24 -14.60 21.77
CA VAL A 288 -16.48 -14.56 20.33
C VAL A 288 -16.94 -13.16 19.92
N PRO A 289 -16.17 -12.43 19.10
CA PRO A 289 -16.62 -11.14 18.57
C PRO A 289 -17.88 -11.28 17.70
N PRO A 290 -18.77 -10.28 17.64
CA PRO A 290 -20.00 -10.34 16.84
C PRO A 290 -19.75 -10.40 15.33
N GLN A 291 -18.57 -9.95 14.86
CA GLN A 291 -18.15 -10.09 13.47
C GLN A 291 -17.42 -11.42 13.18
N ALA A 292 -17.26 -12.30 14.17
CA ALA A 292 -16.67 -13.60 13.96
C ALA A 292 -17.70 -14.52 13.27
N HIS A 293 -17.38 -14.96 12.06
CA HIS A 293 -18.14 -16.00 11.40
C HIS A 293 -17.77 -17.36 12.03
N PRO A 294 -18.76 -18.18 12.45
CA PRO A 294 -18.47 -19.51 12.94
C PRO A 294 -17.74 -20.26 11.82
N ALA A 295 -16.58 -20.84 12.15
CA ALA A 295 -16.02 -21.86 11.29
C ALA A 295 -17.04 -22.99 11.25
N ASP A 296 -17.65 -23.26 10.10
CA ASP A 296 -18.28 -24.56 9.83
C ASP A 296 -17.16 -25.61 9.84
N HIS A 297 -16.70 -25.94 11.04
CA HIS A 297 -16.02 -27.18 11.34
C HIS A 297 -17.06 -28.07 12.02
N ASP A 298 -17.93 -28.64 11.19
CA ASP A 298 -18.58 -29.88 11.53
C ASP A 298 -17.47 -30.92 11.66
N GLY A 299 -17.13 -31.25 12.90
CA GLY A 299 -16.16 -32.27 13.21
C GLY A 299 -16.75 -33.64 12.93
N SER A 300 -16.59 -34.15 11.69
CA SER A 300 -16.53 -35.61 11.48
C SER A 300 -16.03 -36.12 10.13
N GLU A 301 -15.87 -35.32 9.07
CA GLU A 301 -15.47 -35.90 7.76
C GLU A 301 -14.58 -34.98 6.91
N ASP A 302 -13.27 -34.86 7.23
CA ASP A 302 -12.24 -34.82 6.16
C ASP A 302 -10.81 -35.06 6.66
N ARG A 303 -10.61 -36.22 7.28
CA ARG A 303 -9.33 -36.91 7.16
C ARG A 303 -9.51 -38.04 6.15
N THR A 304 -8.87 -37.91 4.99
CA THR A 304 -8.59 -38.98 4.02
C THR A 304 -9.66 -39.22 2.96
N SER A 305 -9.67 -38.38 1.91
CA SER A 305 -9.84 -38.90 0.55
C SER A 305 -8.59 -38.59 -0.27
N VAL A 306 -7.60 -39.46 -0.07
CA VAL A 306 -6.54 -39.72 -1.04
C VAL A 306 -7.21 -40.02 -2.37
N ILE A 307 -7.14 -39.10 -3.33
CA ILE A 307 -7.30 -39.48 -4.73
C ILE A 307 -6.06 -40.33 -5.06
N PRO A 308 -6.22 -41.63 -5.38
CA PRO A 308 -5.10 -42.50 -5.65
C PRO A 308 -4.41 -42.05 -6.94
N ARG A 309 -3.13 -41.69 -6.82
CA ARG A 309 -2.22 -41.65 -7.96
C ARG A 309 -2.14 -43.06 -8.54
N ALA A 310 -2.88 -43.32 -9.60
CA ALA A 310 -2.73 -44.52 -10.40
C ALA A 310 -1.33 -44.53 -11.01
N ALA A 311 -0.44 -45.33 -10.42
CA ALA A 311 0.73 -45.83 -11.11
C ALA A 311 0.26 -46.65 -12.32
N ARG A 312 0.38 -46.06 -13.51
CA ARG A 312 0.52 -46.82 -14.75
C ARG A 312 1.76 -46.30 -15.46
N SER A 313 2.80 -47.13 -15.38
CA SER A 313 3.89 -47.23 -16.33
C SER A 313 3.40 -46.98 -17.76
N VAL A 314 3.77 -45.84 -18.33
CA VAL A 314 3.83 -45.68 -19.79
C VAL A 314 5.23 -46.10 -20.19
N GLN A 315 5.36 -47.40 -20.42
CA GLN A 315 6.43 -48.01 -21.20
C GLN A 315 6.36 -47.39 -22.61
N LEU A 316 7.43 -46.76 -23.09
CA LEU A 316 7.56 -46.42 -24.51
C LEU A 316 7.50 -47.74 -25.33
N PRO A 317 6.63 -47.88 -26.34
CA PRO A 317 6.65 -49.03 -27.22
C PRO A 317 7.79 -48.91 -28.25
N LEU A 318 8.60 -49.95 -28.32
CA LEU A 318 9.43 -50.29 -29.48
C LEU A 318 8.56 -50.39 -30.75
N PRO A 319 9.05 -50.01 -31.94
CA PRO A 319 8.53 -50.54 -33.19
C PRO A 319 9.34 -51.76 -33.61
N ALA A 320 8.68 -52.93 -33.65
CA ALA A 320 9.14 -54.13 -34.34
C ALA A 320 8.20 -54.44 -35.49
N GLU A 321 8.77 -54.39 -36.70
CA GLU A 321 8.64 -55.30 -37.85
C GLU A 321 7.28 -55.57 -38.53
N GLY A 322 7.32 -55.46 -39.86
CA GLY A 322 6.27 -55.82 -40.81
C GLY A 322 6.71 -55.73 -42.28
N GLU A 323 7.70 -56.56 -42.63
CA GLU A 323 7.94 -57.26 -43.90
C GLU A 323 7.82 -56.62 -45.32
N ARG A 324 8.98 -56.69 -46.01
CA ARG A 324 9.26 -57.20 -47.39
C ARG A 324 8.92 -56.39 -48.65
N SER A 325 9.99 -55.92 -49.31
CA SER A 325 10.46 -56.28 -50.69
C SER A 325 11.53 -55.24 -51.10
N GLY A 326 12.71 -55.49 -51.67
CA GLY A 326 13.48 -56.66 -52.11
C GLY A 326 14.77 -56.16 -52.80
N GLY A 327 15.88 -56.88 -52.64
CA GLY A 327 17.15 -56.79 -53.41
C GLY A 327 18.04 -55.56 -53.13
N ASP A 328 19.38 -55.60 -53.12
CA ASP A 328 20.36 -56.66 -53.39
C ASP A 328 21.76 -56.15 -52.96
N GLY A 329 22.60 -57.04 -52.41
CA GLY A 329 24.06 -57.01 -52.57
C GLY A 329 25.00 -56.23 -51.60
N THR A 330 25.71 -57.02 -50.77
CA THR A 330 27.17 -56.95 -50.44
C THR A 330 27.73 -55.72 -49.68
N GLY A 331 28.55 -55.76 -48.62
CA GLY A 331 29.33 -56.78 -47.90
C GLY A 331 30.32 -56.05 -46.94
N ASP A 332 30.82 -56.73 -45.90
CA ASP A 332 31.93 -56.42 -44.95
C ASP A 332 31.86 -55.15 -44.08
N GLU A 333 31.84 -55.24 -42.73
CA GLU A 333 32.89 -55.64 -41.76
C GLU A 333 33.97 -54.57 -41.49
N ASP A 334 34.25 -54.43 -40.19
CA ASP A 334 35.43 -53.84 -39.53
C ASP A 334 35.59 -52.33 -39.24
N ALA A 335 35.50 -52.06 -37.93
CA ALA A 335 36.60 -51.66 -37.05
C ALA A 335 37.36 -50.32 -37.27
N LEU A 336 37.29 -49.52 -36.21
CA LEU A 336 38.39 -48.83 -35.51
C LEU A 336 39.32 -47.89 -36.30
N ASN A 337 39.35 -46.64 -35.80
CA ASN A 337 40.51 -45.76 -35.69
C ASN A 337 41.27 -45.40 -36.98
N ARG A 338 41.02 -44.17 -37.49
CA ARG A 338 42.03 -43.29 -38.10
C ARG A 338 41.53 -41.84 -38.01
N THR A 339 42.19 -41.03 -37.18
CA THR A 339 43.22 -40.04 -37.57
C THR A 339 42.61 -38.81 -38.25
N SER A 340 42.70 -37.72 -37.50
CA SER A 340 42.60 -36.32 -37.91
C SER A 340 43.40 -36.02 -39.18
N ILE A 341 42.87 -35.14 -40.05
CA ILE A 341 43.54 -34.03 -40.76
C ILE A 341 42.67 -33.63 -41.98
N LEU A 342 42.19 -32.39 -41.99
CA LEU A 342 41.94 -31.49 -43.15
C LEU A 342 41.28 -30.22 -42.59
N ALA A 343 41.65 -28.98 -42.92
CA ALA A 343 42.83 -28.43 -43.56
C ALA A 343 42.84 -26.93 -43.24
N THR A 344 44.01 -26.40 -42.91
CA THR A 344 44.28 -24.96 -42.78
C THR A 344 44.86 -24.45 -44.10
N THR A 345 44.46 -23.23 -44.43
CA THR A 345 44.70 -22.43 -45.65
C THR A 345 46.19 -22.28 -46.01
N PRO A 346 46.56 -22.15 -47.30
CA PRO A 346 47.95 -22.26 -47.76
C PRO A 346 48.80 -21.02 -47.51
N ALA A 347 50.08 -21.30 -47.26
CA ALA A 347 51.19 -20.35 -47.20
C ALA A 347 51.58 -19.79 -48.57
N GLY A 348 52.17 -18.59 -48.51
CA GLY A 348 52.59 -17.78 -49.65
C GLY A 348 53.74 -18.34 -50.51
N PRO A 349 54.03 -17.64 -51.63
CA PRO A 349 54.87 -18.14 -52.72
C PRO A 349 56.38 -18.17 -52.40
N PRO A 350 57.14 -19.11 -53.00
CA PRO A 350 58.56 -19.34 -52.71
C PRO A 350 59.52 -18.44 -53.50
N ALA A 351 60.68 -18.21 -52.88
CA ALA A 351 61.84 -17.54 -53.44
C ALA A 351 62.63 -18.42 -54.43
N PRO A 352 63.29 -17.84 -55.44
CA PRO A 352 64.11 -18.56 -56.42
C PRO A 352 65.55 -18.88 -55.92
N PRO A 353 66.25 -19.86 -56.54
CA PRO A 353 67.54 -20.36 -56.10
C PRO A 353 68.77 -19.64 -56.69
N GLY A 354 69.79 -19.50 -55.83
CA GLY A 354 71.24 -19.57 -56.02
C GLY A 354 71.93 -18.97 -57.28
N PRO A 355 72.93 -18.08 -57.09
CA PRO A 355 73.94 -17.79 -58.11
C PRO A 355 75.25 -18.53 -57.85
N THR A 356 75.73 -19.28 -58.85
CA THR A 356 77.14 -19.64 -59.05
C THR A 356 77.81 -18.62 -59.97
N GLY A 357 79.03 -18.18 -59.67
CA GLY A 357 79.87 -17.52 -60.66
C GLY A 357 80.79 -16.44 -60.10
N ALA A 358 82.09 -16.73 -60.14
CA ALA A 358 83.20 -15.92 -59.65
C ALA A 358 83.32 -14.50 -60.26
N ALA A 359 83.68 -13.52 -59.43
CA ALA A 359 84.63 -12.46 -59.78
C ALA A 359 85.18 -11.77 -58.52
N ARG A 360 86.52 -11.63 -58.47
CA ARG A 360 87.32 -10.99 -57.41
C ARG A 360 86.89 -9.55 -57.12
N PRO A 361 87.02 -9.06 -55.86
CA PRO A 361 87.22 -7.64 -55.63
C PRO A 361 88.59 -7.33 -55.02
N ALA A 362 89.20 -6.26 -55.55
CA ALA A 362 90.43 -5.67 -55.06
C ALA A 362 90.22 -5.00 -53.69
N ARG A 363 91.19 -5.18 -52.80
CA ARG A 363 91.29 -4.51 -51.49
C ARG A 363 91.40 -2.99 -51.69
N ARG A 364 90.43 -2.22 -51.18
CA ARG A 364 90.60 -0.79 -50.84
C ARG A 364 90.42 -0.61 -49.34
N ARG A 365 91.50 -0.17 -48.68
CA ARG A 365 91.55 0.24 -47.28
C ARG A 365 90.75 1.54 -47.12
N PHE A 366 89.81 1.58 -46.18
CA PHE A 366 89.17 2.83 -45.74
C PHE A 366 89.11 2.92 -44.21
N ASP A 367 89.31 4.14 -43.74
CA ASP A 367 89.73 4.61 -42.41
C ASP A 367 88.61 4.52 -41.33
N PRO A 368 88.88 4.01 -40.12
CA PRO A 368 87.88 3.74 -39.07
C PRO A 368 87.21 4.96 -38.42
N ARG A 369 87.58 6.20 -38.75
CA ARG A 369 87.07 7.40 -38.06
C ARG A 369 85.73 7.96 -38.56
N ARG A 370 85.19 7.49 -39.69
CA ARG A 370 83.89 7.97 -40.24
C ARG A 370 82.67 7.13 -39.85
N ARG A 371 82.85 5.94 -39.28
CA ARG A 371 81.74 5.01 -38.98
C ARG A 371 80.98 5.37 -37.71
N THR A 372 81.65 5.99 -36.72
CA THR A 372 81.01 6.46 -35.48
C THR A 372 80.14 7.70 -35.72
N LEU A 373 80.57 8.64 -36.57
CA LEU A 373 79.80 9.85 -36.89
C LEU A 373 78.49 9.55 -37.63
N VAL A 374 78.49 8.59 -38.55
CA VAL A 374 77.27 8.19 -39.28
C VAL A 374 76.28 7.47 -38.38
N VAL A 375 76.76 6.65 -37.43
CA VAL A 375 75.90 5.98 -36.44
C VAL A 375 75.30 6.99 -35.46
N ILE A 376 76.09 7.96 -34.97
CA ILE A 376 75.60 9.02 -34.08
C ILE A 376 74.57 9.91 -34.79
N ALA A 377 74.81 10.27 -36.05
CA ALA A 377 73.85 11.04 -36.85
C ALA A 377 72.54 10.28 -37.08
N GLY A 378 72.61 8.98 -37.34
CA GLY A 378 71.42 8.12 -37.46
C GLY A 378 70.64 8.02 -36.15
N VAL A 379 71.31 7.89 -35.01
CA VAL A 379 70.68 7.87 -33.68
C VAL A 379 70.04 9.21 -33.34
N LEU A 380 70.70 10.33 -33.64
CA LEU A 380 70.13 11.68 -33.44
C LEU A 380 68.93 11.95 -34.35
N LEU A 381 68.93 11.44 -35.58
CA LEU A 381 67.78 11.55 -36.48
C LEU A 381 66.58 10.74 -35.96
N VAL A 382 66.82 9.51 -35.48
CA VAL A 382 65.77 8.68 -34.87
C VAL A 382 65.27 9.27 -33.55
N LEU A 383 66.15 9.86 -32.73
CA LEU A 383 65.77 10.60 -31.53
C LEU A 383 65.00 11.88 -31.88
N GLY A 384 65.37 12.60 -32.93
CA GLY A 384 64.69 13.82 -33.39
C GLY A 384 63.31 13.54 -34.01
N ILE A 385 63.18 12.46 -34.77
CA ILE A 385 61.89 11.99 -35.30
C ILE A 385 61.04 11.43 -34.16
N GLY A 386 61.64 10.68 -33.24
CA GLY A 386 60.98 10.16 -32.04
C GLY A 386 60.45 11.26 -31.13
N THR A 387 61.23 12.31 -30.87
CA THR A 387 60.81 13.48 -30.09
C THR A 387 59.81 14.34 -30.85
N GLY A 388 59.94 14.49 -32.17
CA GLY A 388 58.97 15.18 -33.02
C GLY A 388 57.60 14.49 -33.03
N VAL A 389 57.58 13.16 -33.17
CA VAL A 389 56.35 12.34 -33.10
C VAL A 389 55.77 12.35 -31.68
N TRP A 390 56.61 12.32 -30.65
CA TRP A 390 56.17 12.42 -29.24
C TRP A 390 55.55 13.78 -28.92
N TYR A 391 56.13 14.88 -29.43
CA TYR A 391 55.65 16.25 -29.24
C TYR A 391 54.33 16.51 -29.98
N ILE A 392 54.15 15.97 -31.19
CA ILE A 392 52.92 16.12 -31.99
C ILE A 392 51.76 15.28 -31.42
N ASN A 393 52.04 14.12 -30.80
CA ASN A 393 50.99 13.20 -30.35
C ASN A 393 50.57 13.37 -28.87
N SER A 394 51.42 13.93 -28.00
CA SER A 394 51.16 13.92 -26.55
C SER A 394 50.78 15.28 -25.95
N GLY A 395 50.97 16.40 -26.65
CA GLY A 395 50.93 17.74 -26.04
C GLY A 395 49.71 18.63 -26.32
N GLN A 396 48.71 18.20 -27.12
CA GLN A 396 47.62 19.09 -27.58
C GLN A 396 46.24 18.82 -26.97
N PHE A 397 46.11 17.78 -26.15
CA PHE A 397 44.84 17.36 -25.57
C PHE A 397 44.93 17.41 -24.05
N THR A 398 43.99 18.10 -23.43
CA THR A 398 43.77 18.13 -21.98
C THR A 398 42.43 17.47 -21.67
N GLU A 399 42.23 17.05 -20.43
CA GLU A 399 40.98 16.40 -20.00
C GLU A 399 40.08 17.43 -19.30
N VAL A 400 38.78 17.35 -19.56
CA VAL A 400 37.82 18.22 -18.87
C VAL A 400 37.78 17.85 -17.38
N PRO A 401 38.08 18.78 -16.45
CA PRO A 401 38.06 18.47 -15.02
C PRO A 401 36.62 18.20 -14.51
N PRO A 402 36.47 17.57 -13.32
CA PRO A 402 35.16 17.38 -12.71
C PRO A 402 34.56 18.71 -12.22
N LEU A 403 33.55 19.19 -12.94
CA LEU A 403 32.89 20.49 -12.71
C LEU A 403 31.45 20.37 -12.18
N LEU A 404 30.91 19.14 -12.12
CA LEU A 404 29.55 18.87 -11.63
C LEU A 404 29.40 19.29 -10.15
N ALA A 405 28.23 19.84 -9.81
CA ALA A 405 27.87 20.32 -8.47
C ALA A 405 28.78 21.44 -7.90
N LYS A 406 29.62 22.07 -8.73
CA LYS A 406 30.38 23.30 -8.38
C LYS A 406 29.57 24.54 -8.75
N THR A 407 29.85 25.64 -8.07
CA THR A 407 29.27 26.94 -8.45
C THR A 407 29.83 27.40 -9.79
N GLU A 408 29.10 28.25 -10.51
CA GLU A 408 29.57 28.84 -11.78
C GLU A 408 30.98 29.46 -11.65
N ALA A 409 31.25 30.17 -10.54
CA ALA A 409 32.56 30.79 -10.28
C ALA A 409 33.68 29.75 -10.06
N GLN A 410 33.40 28.69 -9.31
CA GLN A 410 34.37 27.60 -9.07
C GLN A 410 34.61 26.78 -10.33
N ALA A 411 33.59 26.61 -11.17
CA ALA A 411 33.70 25.89 -12.43
C ALA A 411 34.57 26.66 -13.44
N LYS A 412 34.39 27.98 -13.54
CA LYS A 412 35.25 28.86 -14.34
C LYS A 412 36.70 28.77 -13.90
N GLN A 413 36.96 28.96 -12.61
CA GLN A 413 38.32 28.89 -12.06
C GLN A 413 39.01 27.55 -12.35
N ARG A 414 38.29 26.43 -12.24
CA ARG A 414 38.85 25.11 -12.55
C ARG A 414 39.11 24.88 -14.03
N LEU A 415 38.29 25.46 -14.90
CA LEU A 415 38.51 25.41 -16.35
C LEU A 415 39.74 26.25 -16.71
N ASP A 416 39.87 27.45 -16.13
CA ASP A 416 41.03 28.32 -16.30
C ASP A 416 42.33 27.63 -15.82
N ASP A 417 42.30 26.98 -14.65
CA ASP A 417 43.42 26.21 -14.09
C ASP A 417 43.83 25.01 -14.99
N ALA A 418 42.88 24.47 -15.76
CA ALA A 418 43.10 23.38 -16.73
C ALA A 418 43.48 23.87 -18.13
N GLY A 419 43.57 25.20 -18.33
CA GLY A 419 43.83 25.82 -19.63
C GLY A 419 42.68 25.63 -20.62
N LEU A 420 41.43 25.68 -20.15
CA LEU A 420 40.22 25.54 -20.97
C LEU A 420 39.32 26.78 -20.80
N ASP A 421 38.80 27.31 -21.90
CA ASP A 421 37.90 28.46 -21.86
C ASP A 421 36.42 28.06 -21.69
N VAL A 422 35.58 28.95 -21.17
CA VAL A 422 34.11 28.76 -21.18
C VAL A 422 33.53 29.28 -22.48
N LYS A 423 32.93 28.40 -23.28
CA LYS A 423 32.35 28.75 -24.58
C LYS A 423 30.96 29.38 -24.49
N ASP A 424 30.11 28.81 -23.63
CA ASP A 424 28.72 29.25 -23.45
C ASP A 424 28.18 28.81 -22.08
N ILE A 425 27.21 29.56 -21.53
CA ILE A 425 26.55 29.24 -20.26
C ILE A 425 25.05 29.17 -20.47
N LYS A 426 24.54 27.94 -20.55
CA LYS A 426 23.10 27.65 -20.64
C LYS A 426 22.50 27.55 -19.25
N ARG A 427 21.31 28.12 -19.04
CA ARG A 427 20.60 28.06 -17.75
C ARG A 427 19.30 27.28 -17.92
N THR A 428 19.07 26.30 -17.07
CA THR A 428 17.92 25.39 -17.16
C THR A 428 17.39 25.07 -15.76
N TYR A 429 16.08 24.86 -15.63
CA TYR A 429 15.48 24.43 -14.36
C TYR A 429 15.86 22.96 -14.08
N SER A 430 16.20 22.67 -12.83
CA SER A 430 16.52 21.31 -12.36
C SER A 430 15.98 21.12 -10.96
N ASP A 431 15.31 20.00 -10.75
CA ASP A 431 14.73 19.61 -9.47
C ASP A 431 15.76 18.96 -8.53
N THR A 432 16.85 18.44 -9.09
CA THR A 432 17.89 17.70 -8.38
C THR A 432 19.08 18.57 -8.01
N ASP A 433 19.41 19.56 -8.84
CA ASP A 433 20.62 20.35 -8.72
C ASP A 433 20.36 21.70 -8.06
N LYS A 434 21.20 22.06 -7.09
CA LYS A 434 21.11 23.35 -6.39
C LYS A 434 21.21 24.51 -7.37
N ARG A 435 20.38 25.54 -7.18
CA ARG A 435 20.42 26.77 -7.98
C ARG A 435 21.83 27.36 -8.00
N GLY A 436 22.32 27.71 -9.19
CA GLY A 436 23.65 28.29 -9.42
C GLY A 436 24.79 27.28 -9.52
N THR A 437 24.49 25.97 -9.51
CA THR A 437 25.49 24.91 -9.70
C THR A 437 25.46 24.35 -11.12
N VAL A 438 26.62 23.88 -11.60
CA VAL A 438 26.76 23.26 -12.92
C VAL A 438 26.14 21.87 -12.89
N MET A 439 25.08 21.68 -13.69
CA MET A 439 24.36 20.41 -13.83
C MET A 439 24.95 19.53 -14.94
N ARG A 440 25.51 20.15 -15.98
CA ARG A 440 26.06 19.43 -17.13
C ARG A 440 27.14 20.27 -17.80
N THR A 441 28.15 19.61 -18.35
CA THR A 441 29.14 20.22 -19.23
C THR A 441 29.16 19.51 -20.57
N ASP A 442 29.47 20.24 -21.63
CA ASP A 442 29.68 19.70 -22.97
C ASP A 442 31.00 20.27 -23.52
N PRO A 443 32.08 19.47 -23.66
CA PRO A 443 32.18 18.02 -23.40
C PRO A 443 32.05 17.60 -21.91
N ALA A 444 31.87 16.30 -21.67
CA ALA A 444 31.68 15.74 -20.32
C ALA A 444 33.00 15.67 -19.54
N PRO A 445 32.97 15.61 -18.19
CA PRO A 445 34.18 15.44 -17.39
C PRO A 445 34.94 14.17 -17.76
N GLY A 446 36.26 14.30 -18.00
CA GLY A 446 37.13 13.22 -18.49
C GLY A 446 37.24 13.11 -20.01
N ASP A 447 36.45 13.86 -20.79
CA ASP A 447 36.60 13.90 -22.24
C ASP A 447 37.88 14.64 -22.64
N ARG A 448 38.52 14.18 -23.72
CA ARG A 448 39.73 14.80 -24.28
C ARG A 448 39.35 15.95 -25.19
N ILE A 449 39.76 17.15 -24.82
CA ILE A 449 39.50 18.40 -25.54
C ILE A 449 40.83 19.09 -25.84
N ARG A 450 40.89 19.87 -26.94
CA ARG A 450 42.11 20.62 -27.26
C ARG A 450 42.28 21.76 -26.27
N GLN A 451 43.52 22.09 -25.94
CA GLN A 451 43.89 23.10 -24.92
C GLN A 451 43.46 24.55 -25.24
N ASN A 452 42.75 24.79 -26.34
CA ASN A 452 42.17 26.10 -26.70
C ASN A 452 40.68 25.99 -27.10
N ASP A 453 40.07 24.81 -26.97
CA ASP A 453 38.66 24.62 -27.23
C ASP A 453 37.87 24.89 -25.94
N GLY A 454 36.70 25.52 -26.09
CA GLY A 454 35.91 25.93 -24.93
C GLY A 454 34.81 24.94 -24.52
N VAL A 455 34.55 24.85 -23.22
CA VAL A 455 33.53 23.99 -22.60
C VAL A 455 32.23 24.78 -22.40
N THR A 456 31.09 24.20 -22.77
CA THR A 456 29.76 24.78 -22.49
C THR A 456 29.26 24.29 -21.14
N LEU A 457 28.91 25.23 -20.25
CA LEU A 457 28.35 24.94 -18.93
C LEU A 457 26.83 25.03 -18.97
N THR A 458 26.13 24.05 -18.42
CA THR A 458 24.70 24.15 -18.10
C THR A 458 24.57 24.35 -16.60
N VAL A 459 23.94 25.45 -16.18
CA VAL A 459 23.78 25.84 -14.77
C VAL A 459 22.31 25.72 -14.35
N SER A 460 22.07 25.12 -13.19
CA SER A 460 20.73 24.94 -12.62
C SER A 460 20.14 26.29 -12.15
N LEU A 461 18.89 26.58 -12.54
CA LEU A 461 18.08 27.66 -11.99
C LEU A 461 17.34 27.25 -10.70
N GLY A 462 17.49 26.00 -10.25
CA GLY A 462 16.68 25.37 -9.22
C GLY A 462 15.35 24.84 -9.77
N PRO A 463 14.46 24.32 -8.90
CA PRO A 463 13.14 23.84 -9.31
C PRO A 463 12.30 25.01 -9.83
N GLU A 464 11.48 24.75 -10.84
CA GLU A 464 10.51 25.73 -11.34
C GLU A 464 9.45 25.99 -10.26
N THR A 465 9.25 27.26 -9.89
CA THR A 465 8.31 27.63 -8.83
C THR A 465 7.24 28.60 -9.34
N VAL A 466 6.00 28.36 -8.93
CA VAL A 466 4.80 29.12 -9.26
C VAL A 466 4.17 29.64 -7.97
N LYS A 467 3.58 30.83 -8.02
CA LYS A 467 2.74 31.35 -6.92
C LYS A 467 1.32 30.81 -7.01
N VAL A 468 0.77 30.43 -5.86
CA VAL A 468 -0.61 29.96 -5.74
C VAL A 468 -1.56 31.12 -6.06
N PRO A 469 -2.44 31.01 -7.07
CA PRO A 469 -3.40 32.05 -7.42
C PRO A 469 -4.47 32.18 -6.32
N ASP A 470 -5.05 33.37 -6.18
CA ASP A 470 -6.21 33.57 -5.33
C ASP A 470 -7.48 33.09 -6.04
N VAL A 471 -8.06 32.02 -5.51
CA VAL A 471 -9.29 31.41 -6.04
C VAL A 471 -10.45 31.49 -5.04
N LYS A 472 -10.34 32.32 -4.00
CA LYS A 472 -11.41 32.52 -3.02
C LYS A 472 -12.67 33.06 -3.69
N GLY A 473 -13.83 32.48 -3.36
CA GLY A 473 -15.14 32.85 -3.90
C GLY A 473 -15.40 32.34 -5.32
N ILE A 474 -14.43 31.67 -5.95
CA ILE A 474 -14.57 31.12 -7.30
C ILE A 474 -15.24 29.73 -7.22
N PRO A 475 -16.20 29.40 -8.11
CA PRO A 475 -16.75 28.05 -8.21
C PRO A 475 -15.65 26.99 -8.43
N LEU A 476 -15.78 25.84 -7.77
CA LEU A 476 -14.76 24.78 -7.78
C LEU A 476 -14.24 24.42 -9.19
N ALA A 477 -15.14 24.33 -10.18
CA ALA A 477 -14.76 23.99 -11.55
C ALA A 477 -13.84 25.04 -12.19
N LYS A 478 -14.10 26.33 -11.95
CA LYS A 478 -13.27 27.43 -12.43
C LYS A 478 -11.95 27.51 -11.66
N ALA A 479 -11.99 27.33 -10.33
CA ALA A 479 -10.79 27.32 -9.49
C ALA A 479 -9.79 26.23 -9.89
N LYS A 480 -10.27 25.01 -10.18
CA LYS A 480 -9.43 23.91 -10.69
C LYS A 480 -8.75 24.26 -12.01
N LYS A 481 -9.46 24.97 -12.91
CA LYS A 481 -8.91 25.42 -14.19
C LYS A 481 -7.84 26.50 -13.99
N GLU A 482 -8.07 27.43 -13.07
CA GLU A 482 -7.14 28.51 -12.75
C GLU A 482 -5.82 28.00 -12.16
N LEU A 483 -5.90 27.00 -11.27
CA LEU A 483 -4.71 26.32 -10.73
C LEU A 483 -3.90 25.67 -11.86
N LYS A 484 -4.55 24.93 -12.76
CA LYS A 484 -3.90 24.30 -13.92
C LYS A 484 -3.25 25.31 -14.86
N ASN A 485 -3.94 26.41 -15.16
CA ASN A 485 -3.41 27.49 -15.99
C ASN A 485 -2.15 28.13 -15.38
N SER A 486 -2.08 28.17 -14.05
CA SER A 486 -0.91 28.67 -13.33
C SER A 486 0.24 27.66 -13.31
N GLY A 487 0.03 26.41 -13.75
CA GLY A 487 1.03 25.35 -13.65
C GLY A 487 1.04 24.64 -12.29
N LEU A 488 -0.09 24.65 -11.57
CA LEU A 488 -0.32 23.91 -10.33
C LEU A 488 -1.41 22.87 -10.54
N GLU A 489 -1.38 21.77 -9.79
CA GLU A 489 -2.43 20.75 -9.87
C GLU A 489 -3.50 20.97 -8.80
N PRO A 490 -4.79 20.75 -9.11
CA PRO A 490 -5.84 20.77 -8.10
C PRO A 490 -5.67 19.56 -7.19
N GLY A 491 -5.47 19.82 -5.90
CA GLY A 491 -5.32 18.80 -4.87
C GLY A 491 -6.65 18.35 -4.27
N MET A 492 -6.57 17.91 -3.02
CA MET A 492 -7.73 17.43 -2.25
C MET A 492 -8.78 18.53 -2.07
N VAL A 493 -10.05 18.18 -2.21
CA VAL A 493 -11.18 19.10 -2.00
C VAL A 493 -11.90 18.72 -0.71
N THR A 494 -11.78 19.54 0.33
CA THR A 494 -12.54 19.40 1.58
C THR A 494 -13.75 20.33 1.56
N LYS A 495 -14.75 20.07 2.39
CA LYS A 495 -15.97 20.87 2.47
C LYS A 495 -16.19 21.41 3.87
N SER A 496 -16.40 22.71 4.01
CA SER A 496 -16.68 23.39 5.29
C SER A 496 -17.89 24.30 5.14
N PHE A 497 -18.59 24.60 6.24
CA PHE A 497 -19.57 25.68 6.25
C PHE A 497 -18.86 27.03 6.26
N ASP A 498 -19.43 28.01 5.56
CA ASP A 498 -18.94 29.40 5.52
C ASP A 498 -20.12 30.33 5.22
N GLU A 499 -20.25 31.39 6.00
CA GLU A 499 -21.36 32.34 5.89
C GLU A 499 -21.22 33.29 4.69
N SER A 500 -19.99 33.50 4.22
CA SER A 500 -19.63 34.53 3.25
C SER A 500 -19.42 34.00 1.83
N VAL A 501 -19.23 32.68 1.69
CA VAL A 501 -18.91 32.02 0.42
C VAL A 501 -20.07 31.15 -0.02
N ASP A 502 -20.55 31.40 -1.24
CA ASP A 502 -21.63 30.65 -1.87
C ASP A 502 -21.34 29.14 -1.88
N LYS A 503 -22.40 28.33 -1.71
CA LYS A 503 -22.34 26.87 -1.78
C LYS A 503 -21.67 26.41 -3.08
N GLY A 504 -20.62 25.59 -2.96
CA GLY A 504 -19.85 25.07 -4.10
C GLY A 504 -18.71 25.97 -4.58
N SER A 505 -18.50 27.13 -3.96
CA SER A 505 -17.35 28.01 -4.20
C SER A 505 -16.23 27.77 -3.19
N VAL A 506 -15.00 28.11 -3.57
CA VAL A 506 -13.80 27.89 -2.76
C VAL A 506 -13.71 28.91 -1.62
N ILE A 507 -13.58 28.44 -0.39
CA ILE A 507 -13.34 29.24 0.82
C ILE A 507 -11.87 29.62 0.93
N SER A 508 -10.98 28.64 0.76
CA SER A 508 -9.55 28.82 0.92
C SER A 508 -8.77 27.73 0.20
N THR A 509 -7.47 27.99 0.03
CA THR A 509 -6.49 27.02 -0.48
C THR A 509 -5.45 26.71 0.60
N ASP A 510 -4.92 25.49 0.56
CA ASP A 510 -3.73 25.10 1.33
C ASP A 510 -2.65 24.53 0.38
N PRO A 511 -1.49 25.19 0.24
CA PRO A 511 -1.11 26.48 0.85
C PRO A 511 -2.02 27.66 0.44
N ARG A 512 -2.06 28.71 1.28
CA ARG A 512 -2.82 29.94 1.01
C ARG A 512 -2.34 30.65 -0.25
N ALA A 513 -3.23 31.42 -0.87
CA ALA A 513 -2.93 32.27 -2.02
C ALA A 513 -1.68 33.14 -1.79
N GLY A 514 -0.86 33.30 -2.84
CA GLY A 514 0.41 34.03 -2.79
C GLY A 514 1.63 33.22 -2.32
N PHE A 515 1.44 32.03 -1.74
CA PHE A 515 2.54 31.15 -1.37
C PHE A 515 3.24 30.60 -2.62
N THR A 516 4.54 30.38 -2.53
CA THR A 516 5.33 29.84 -3.66
C THR A 516 5.44 28.33 -3.52
N ARG A 517 5.09 27.61 -4.58
CA ARG A 517 5.22 26.15 -4.66
C ARG A 517 5.91 25.74 -5.95
N LYS A 518 6.37 24.49 -6.00
CA LYS A 518 6.93 23.90 -7.21
C LYS A 518 5.84 23.81 -8.30
N ALA A 519 6.20 24.06 -9.56
CA ALA A 519 5.33 23.77 -10.69
C ALA A 519 4.89 22.28 -10.66
N GLY A 520 3.62 22.02 -10.96
CA GLY A 520 2.99 20.70 -10.86
C GLY A 520 2.64 20.23 -9.45
N SER A 521 2.89 21.04 -8.42
CA SER A 521 2.47 20.69 -7.05
C SER A 521 0.96 20.81 -6.86
N ALA A 522 0.40 19.94 -6.00
CA ALA A 522 -1.01 19.93 -5.68
C ALA A 522 -1.36 21.02 -4.64
N VAL A 523 -2.46 21.75 -4.87
CA VAL A 523 -3.02 22.73 -3.92
C VAL A 523 -4.39 22.24 -3.44
N ALA A 524 -4.51 22.01 -2.14
CA ALA A 524 -5.79 21.61 -1.54
C ALA A 524 -6.77 22.79 -1.53
N LEU A 525 -8.06 22.48 -1.68
CA LEU A 525 -9.17 23.43 -1.83
C LEU A 525 -10.21 23.14 -0.74
N VAL A 526 -10.58 24.15 0.03
CA VAL A 526 -11.73 24.07 0.94
C VAL A 526 -12.92 24.70 0.24
N VAL A 527 -14.04 23.99 0.12
CA VAL A 527 -15.25 24.42 -0.59
C VAL A 527 -16.40 24.63 0.37
N SER A 528 -17.20 25.66 0.14
CA SER A 528 -18.37 25.98 0.97
C SER A 528 -19.49 24.96 0.80
N LYS A 529 -20.00 24.45 1.92
CA LYS A 529 -21.26 23.70 2.02
C LYS A 529 -22.49 24.62 1.96
N GLY A 530 -22.29 25.93 2.08
CA GLY A 530 -23.34 26.94 2.25
C GLY A 530 -23.33 27.52 3.67
N ARG A 531 -24.29 28.43 3.91
CA ARG A 531 -24.51 29.03 5.23
C ARG A 531 -25.04 27.95 6.18
N PRO A 532 -24.45 27.79 7.38
CA PRO A 532 -24.94 26.85 8.37
C PRO A 532 -26.28 27.32 8.94
N VAL A 533 -27.26 26.43 8.99
CA VAL A 533 -28.58 26.65 9.58
C VAL A 533 -28.84 25.51 10.55
N GLU A 534 -29.26 25.83 11.77
CA GLU A 534 -29.70 24.84 12.76
C GLU A 534 -31.12 24.40 12.45
N VAL A 535 -31.36 23.10 12.43
CA VAL A 535 -32.69 22.55 12.19
C VAL A 535 -33.53 22.72 13.46
N PRO A 536 -34.65 23.49 13.42
CA PRO A 536 -35.56 23.60 14.55
C PRO A 536 -36.28 22.27 14.83
N ASP A 537 -36.74 22.08 16.06
CA ASP A 537 -37.62 20.97 16.42
C ASP A 537 -39.07 21.34 16.11
N VAL A 538 -39.67 20.63 15.16
CA VAL A 538 -41.07 20.80 14.74
C VAL A 538 -41.90 19.54 15.05
N THR A 539 -41.38 18.66 15.92
CA THR A 539 -42.10 17.46 16.35
C THR A 539 -43.32 17.84 17.19
N GLY A 540 -44.49 17.25 16.89
CA GLY A 540 -45.76 17.57 17.56
C GLY A 540 -46.46 18.83 17.03
N GLU A 541 -45.88 19.52 16.05
CA GLU A 541 -46.55 20.64 15.37
C GLU A 541 -47.41 20.15 14.21
N SER A 542 -48.37 20.99 13.79
CA SER A 542 -49.17 20.72 12.61
C SER A 542 -48.30 20.77 11.34
N GLU A 543 -48.69 20.04 10.28
CA GLU A 543 -47.94 20.04 9.00
C GLU A 543 -47.72 21.46 8.44
N ASP A 544 -48.69 22.36 8.64
CA ASP A 544 -48.64 23.73 8.12
C ASP A 544 -47.71 24.62 8.97
N ASP A 545 -47.76 24.49 10.30
CA ASP A 545 -46.91 25.26 11.22
C ASP A 545 -45.44 24.80 11.12
N ALA A 546 -45.22 23.48 11.16
CA ALA A 546 -43.88 22.89 10.98
C ALA A 546 -43.23 23.30 9.66
N ARG A 547 -44.04 23.44 8.61
CA ARG A 547 -43.56 23.91 7.31
C ARG A 547 -43.15 25.38 7.36
N ALA A 548 -43.97 26.23 7.96
CA ALA A 548 -43.68 27.65 8.10
C ALA A 548 -42.38 27.86 8.89
N ASP A 549 -42.20 27.16 10.01
CA ASP A 549 -41.03 27.29 10.88
C ASP A 549 -39.73 26.84 10.19
N LEU A 550 -39.79 25.75 9.42
CA LEU A 550 -38.65 25.29 8.63
C LEU A 550 -38.33 26.22 7.44
N GLU A 551 -39.35 26.76 6.77
CA GLU A 551 -39.16 27.73 5.67
C GLU A 551 -38.61 29.07 6.19
N ASP A 552 -39.05 29.54 7.35
CA ASP A 552 -38.54 30.74 8.03
C ASP A 552 -37.09 30.57 8.49
N ALA A 553 -36.69 29.35 8.87
CA ALA A 553 -35.30 28.98 9.10
C ALA A 553 -34.46 28.92 7.81
N GLY A 554 -35.07 29.03 6.62
CA GLY A 554 -34.40 28.97 5.32
C GLY A 554 -34.15 27.54 4.82
N LEU A 555 -34.93 26.57 5.30
CA LEU A 555 -34.87 25.16 4.91
C LEU A 555 -36.02 24.83 3.94
N LYS A 556 -35.89 23.73 3.20
CA LYS A 556 -36.96 23.21 2.35
C LYS A 556 -37.67 22.07 3.05
N VAL A 557 -38.97 21.92 2.83
CA VAL A 557 -39.76 20.89 3.49
C VAL A 557 -40.27 19.88 2.47
N GLU A 558 -40.10 18.60 2.78
CA GLU A 558 -40.66 17.50 2.01
C GLU A 558 -41.45 16.59 2.95
N ILE A 559 -42.64 16.16 2.54
CA ILE A 559 -43.47 15.28 3.37
C ILE A 559 -43.22 13.84 2.95
N ALA A 560 -42.85 12.99 3.91
CA ALA A 560 -42.65 11.57 3.70
C ALA A 560 -43.96 10.93 3.17
N PRO A 561 -43.88 10.06 2.14
CA PRO A 561 -45.07 9.44 1.57
C PRO A 561 -45.77 8.48 2.55
N SER A 562 -45.03 7.95 3.52
CA SER A 562 -45.55 7.05 4.54
C SER A 562 -45.85 7.78 5.85
N ARG A 563 -47.07 7.57 6.38
CA ARG A 563 -47.47 8.03 7.72
C ARG A 563 -47.35 6.91 8.75
N VAL A 564 -46.99 7.25 9.98
CA VAL A 564 -46.72 6.29 11.08
C VAL A 564 -47.66 6.51 12.26
N HIS A 565 -47.87 5.49 13.10
CA HIS A 565 -48.52 5.70 14.40
C HIS A 565 -47.46 6.22 15.39
N SER A 566 -47.80 7.26 16.12
CA SER A 566 -46.98 7.90 17.15
C SER A 566 -47.87 8.46 18.25
N ASP A 567 -47.27 8.91 19.34
CA ASP A 567 -48.00 9.53 20.45
C ASP A 567 -48.58 10.91 20.07
N GLU A 568 -48.04 11.53 19.02
CA GLU A 568 -48.55 12.80 18.45
C GLU A 568 -49.93 12.66 17.81
N ASP A 569 -50.70 13.75 17.85
CA ASP A 569 -52.04 13.83 17.27
C ASP A 569 -52.04 13.57 15.76
N LYS A 570 -53.18 13.07 15.26
CA LYS A 570 -53.31 12.71 13.86
C LYS A 570 -53.25 13.97 12.98
N GLY A 571 -52.21 14.04 12.14
CA GLY A 571 -51.97 15.19 11.27
C GLY A 571 -50.72 15.96 11.64
N ASP A 572 -50.19 15.73 12.83
CA ASP A 572 -49.01 16.41 13.34
C ASP A 572 -47.73 15.66 12.97
N VAL A 573 -46.59 16.34 13.08
CA VAL A 573 -45.29 15.77 12.76
C VAL A 573 -44.90 14.74 13.81
N ALA A 574 -44.85 13.48 13.41
CA ALA A 574 -44.38 12.37 14.23
C ALA A 574 -42.86 12.32 14.35
N ALA A 575 -42.16 12.69 13.27
CA ALA A 575 -40.71 12.70 13.22
C ALA A 575 -40.21 13.59 12.08
N GLN A 576 -39.03 14.17 12.26
CA GLN A 576 -38.30 14.91 11.24
C GLN A 576 -36.93 14.28 10.94
N SER A 577 -36.48 14.43 9.70
CA SER A 577 -35.15 14.03 9.25
C SER A 577 -34.56 15.11 8.35
N PRO A 578 -33.45 15.76 8.73
CA PRO A 578 -32.63 15.49 9.91
C PRO A 578 -33.27 15.89 11.25
N LYS A 579 -32.78 15.33 12.35
CA LYS A 579 -33.24 15.65 13.71
C LYS A 579 -32.96 17.11 14.08
N ALA A 580 -33.72 17.62 15.05
CA ALA A 580 -33.51 18.92 15.67
C ALA A 580 -32.05 19.12 16.15
N ASP A 581 -31.63 20.38 16.25
CA ASP A 581 -30.30 20.84 16.65
C ASP A 581 -29.14 20.42 15.72
N LYS A 582 -29.43 19.74 14.61
CA LYS A 582 -28.42 19.42 13.61
C LYS A 582 -28.16 20.64 12.72
N THR A 583 -26.90 20.94 12.45
CA THR A 583 -26.55 21.98 11.48
C THR A 583 -26.55 21.42 10.05
N ILE A 584 -27.36 22.02 9.18
CA ILE A 584 -27.41 21.72 7.74
C ILE A 584 -27.17 22.98 6.91
N ALA A 585 -27.07 22.84 5.59
CA ALA A 585 -26.90 23.99 4.72
C ALA A 585 -28.24 24.70 4.47
N GLU A 586 -28.22 26.02 4.39
CA GLU A 586 -29.37 26.82 3.93
C GLU A 586 -29.91 26.28 2.59
N GLY A 587 -31.24 26.10 2.51
CA GLY A 587 -31.95 25.53 1.37
C GLY A 587 -31.85 24.01 1.19
N GLU A 588 -31.30 23.28 2.18
CA GLU A 588 -31.37 21.82 2.26
C GLU A 588 -32.76 21.36 2.72
N THR A 589 -33.13 20.12 2.35
CA THR A 589 -34.48 19.60 2.60
C THR A 589 -34.55 18.85 3.94
N VAL A 590 -35.57 19.15 4.72
CA VAL A 590 -36.00 18.41 5.90
C VAL A 590 -37.26 17.62 5.52
N GLU A 591 -37.18 16.31 5.71
CA GLU A 591 -38.27 15.37 5.50
C GLU A 591 -39.11 15.23 6.78
N LEU A 592 -40.42 15.45 6.68
CA LEU A 592 -41.38 15.32 7.78
C LEU A 592 -42.21 14.05 7.63
N THR A 593 -42.28 13.26 8.69
CA THR A 593 -43.15 12.09 8.78
C THR A 593 -44.39 12.47 9.59
N ILE A 594 -45.57 12.33 8.98
CA ILE A 594 -46.83 12.71 9.62
C ILE A 594 -47.43 11.56 10.43
N SER A 595 -47.98 11.89 11.59
CA SER A 595 -48.67 10.99 12.51
C SER A 595 -50.03 10.54 11.97
N LYS A 596 -50.35 9.26 12.18
CA LYS A 596 -51.69 8.67 12.03
C LYS A 596 -52.52 8.77 13.31
N GLY A 597 -51.95 9.34 14.38
CA GLY A 597 -52.42 9.27 15.75
C GLY A 597 -51.89 8.02 16.47
N PRO A 598 -52.13 7.93 17.80
CA PRO A 598 -51.73 6.78 18.60
C PRO A 598 -52.33 5.48 18.06
N PRO A 599 -51.63 4.33 18.22
CA PRO A 599 -52.16 3.05 17.78
C PRO A 599 -53.43 2.72 18.57
N MET A 600 -54.52 2.39 17.88
CA MET A 600 -55.78 1.99 18.50
C MET A 600 -55.72 0.52 18.93
N VAL A 601 -56.07 0.23 20.17
CA VAL A 601 -56.10 -1.13 20.75
C VAL A 601 -57.53 -1.45 21.18
N GLU A 602 -57.96 -2.69 21.00
CA GLU A 602 -59.27 -3.15 21.48
C GLU A 602 -59.30 -3.17 23.01
N VAL A 603 -60.32 -2.55 23.59
CA VAL A 603 -60.55 -2.50 25.05
C VAL A 603 -61.20 -3.81 25.48
N PRO A 604 -60.55 -4.61 26.34
CA PRO A 604 -61.15 -5.81 26.88
C PRO A 604 -62.40 -5.51 27.70
N ASP A 605 -63.45 -6.35 27.58
CA ASP A 605 -64.57 -6.29 28.50
C ASP A 605 -64.13 -6.78 29.88
N VAL A 606 -64.29 -5.91 30.87
CA VAL A 606 -64.03 -6.15 32.30
C VAL A 606 -65.28 -5.97 33.15
N THR A 607 -66.45 -5.78 32.53
CA THR A 607 -67.72 -5.63 33.25
C THR A 607 -68.05 -6.90 34.04
N GLY A 608 -68.28 -6.75 35.35
CA GLY A 608 -68.56 -7.87 36.24
C GLY A 608 -67.31 -8.63 36.74
N MET A 609 -66.10 -8.21 36.37
CA MET A 609 -64.85 -8.73 36.94
C MET A 609 -64.52 -8.06 38.27
N SER A 610 -63.65 -8.69 39.07
CA SER A 610 -63.09 -8.03 40.25
C SER A 610 -62.18 -6.86 39.83
N VAL A 611 -62.08 -5.82 40.65
CA VAL A 611 -61.24 -4.64 40.36
C VAL A 611 -59.79 -5.05 40.08
N ALA A 612 -59.23 -5.99 40.86
CA ALA A 612 -57.87 -6.47 40.65
C ALA A 612 -57.68 -7.18 39.30
N GLU A 613 -58.63 -8.03 38.90
CA GLU A 613 -58.58 -8.73 37.60
C GLU A 613 -58.84 -7.76 36.44
N ALA A 614 -59.75 -6.80 36.61
CA ALA A 614 -60.06 -5.77 35.62
C ALA A 614 -58.84 -4.88 35.35
N THR A 615 -58.20 -4.38 36.41
CA THR A 615 -56.99 -3.55 36.31
C THR A 615 -55.86 -4.31 35.62
N GLN A 616 -55.58 -5.54 36.06
CA GLN A 616 -54.55 -6.37 35.42
C GLN A 616 -54.83 -6.61 33.93
N LYS A 617 -56.09 -6.86 33.56
CA LYS A 617 -56.49 -7.13 32.18
C LYS A 617 -56.39 -5.88 31.29
N LEU A 618 -56.79 -4.71 31.79
CA LEU A 618 -56.68 -3.44 31.07
C LEU A 618 -55.22 -2.97 30.94
N GLU A 619 -54.43 -3.06 32.01
CA GLU A 619 -52.99 -2.74 31.98
C GLU A 619 -52.23 -3.68 31.04
N SER A 620 -52.57 -4.98 31.03
CA SER A 620 -51.96 -5.95 30.10
C SER A 620 -52.30 -5.68 28.63
N ALA A 621 -53.43 -5.00 28.38
CA ALA A 621 -53.81 -4.52 27.06
C ALA A 621 -53.18 -3.16 26.71
N GLY A 622 -52.45 -2.54 27.65
CA GLY A 622 -51.73 -1.28 27.45
C GLY A 622 -52.55 -0.03 27.70
N PHE A 623 -53.52 -0.10 28.62
CA PHE A 623 -54.31 1.06 29.08
C PHE A 623 -53.95 1.44 30.51
N GLU A 624 -54.09 2.72 30.84
CA GLU A 624 -54.07 3.18 32.24
C GLU A 624 -55.48 3.03 32.84
N VAL A 625 -55.59 2.69 34.12
CA VAL A 625 -56.88 2.43 34.77
C VAL A 625 -57.13 3.47 35.85
N ASP A 626 -58.28 4.14 35.76
CA ASP A 626 -58.76 5.06 36.79
C ASP A 626 -59.97 4.46 37.51
N GLU A 627 -59.97 4.51 38.84
CA GLU A 627 -61.01 3.86 39.66
C GLU A 627 -61.98 4.89 40.23
N ASP A 628 -63.20 4.97 39.68
CA ASP A 628 -64.27 5.79 40.26
C ASP A 628 -65.08 4.99 41.29
N ARG A 629 -64.80 5.24 42.57
CA ARG A 629 -65.46 4.60 43.72
C ARG A 629 -66.68 5.38 44.25
N GLY A 630 -67.05 6.51 43.65
CA GLY A 630 -68.19 7.32 44.06
C GLY A 630 -68.09 7.95 45.47
N LEU A 631 -68.94 8.95 45.74
CA LEU A 631 -68.85 9.85 46.91
C LEU A 631 -69.12 9.19 48.29
N LEU A 632 -69.57 7.92 48.32
CA LEU A 632 -69.95 7.22 49.56
C LEU A 632 -69.08 6.00 49.91
N GLY A 633 -68.13 5.56 49.07
CA GLY A 633 -67.03 4.66 49.47
C GLY A 633 -67.39 3.40 50.27
N ILE A 634 -68.50 2.69 49.96
CA ILE A 634 -68.93 1.50 50.71
C ILE A 634 -68.86 0.22 49.86
N PHE A 635 -67.95 -0.69 50.24
CA PHE A 635 -67.90 -2.16 50.05
C PHE A 635 -68.37 -2.79 48.72
N GLY A 636 -67.72 -2.49 47.59
CA GLY A 636 -67.72 -3.46 46.49
C GLY A 636 -66.41 -3.51 45.74
N ASP A 637 -66.16 -4.69 45.19
CA ASP A 637 -64.91 -5.10 44.55
C ASP A 637 -65.11 -5.46 43.08
N THR A 638 -66.29 -5.17 42.52
CA THR A 638 -66.71 -5.61 41.19
C THR A 638 -66.96 -4.40 40.29
N VAL A 639 -66.48 -4.48 39.05
CA VAL A 639 -66.66 -3.43 38.03
C VAL A 639 -68.12 -3.39 37.56
N LYS A 640 -68.78 -2.25 37.74
CA LYS A 640 -70.16 -2.00 37.30
C LYS A 640 -70.22 -1.56 35.84
N LYS A 641 -69.27 -0.72 35.44
CA LYS A 641 -69.21 -0.07 34.13
C LYS A 641 -67.76 0.34 33.84
N GLN A 642 -67.39 0.36 32.56
CA GLN A 642 -66.15 0.93 32.03
C GLN A 642 -66.46 2.15 31.14
N SER A 643 -65.51 3.08 31.01
CA SER A 643 -65.68 4.32 30.22
C SER A 643 -65.77 4.08 28.72
N VAL A 644 -65.10 3.04 28.22
CA VAL A 644 -65.16 2.56 26.84
C VAL A 644 -65.71 1.14 26.88
N ASP A 645 -66.73 0.82 26.10
CA ASP A 645 -67.38 -0.49 26.14
C ASP A 645 -66.44 -1.61 25.65
N GLY A 646 -66.61 -2.82 26.19
CA GLY A 646 -65.78 -3.96 25.83
C GLY A 646 -65.95 -4.36 24.37
N GLY A 647 -64.85 -4.44 23.62
CA GLY A 647 -64.84 -4.70 22.17
C GLY A 647 -64.74 -3.44 21.30
N ASP A 648 -64.84 -2.25 21.88
CA ASP A 648 -64.50 -1.00 21.20
C ASP A 648 -62.98 -0.74 21.23
N THR A 649 -62.49 0.18 20.40
CA THR A 649 -61.07 0.54 20.35
C THR A 649 -60.79 1.87 21.02
N ALA A 650 -59.71 1.94 21.82
CA ALA A 650 -59.21 3.19 22.40
C ALA A 650 -57.71 3.37 22.08
N PRO A 651 -57.19 4.62 22.10
CA PRO A 651 -55.76 4.88 21.93
C PRO A 651 -54.94 4.10 22.95
N LYS A 652 -53.85 3.47 22.52
CA LYS A 652 -52.89 2.84 23.42
C LYS A 652 -52.40 3.88 24.44
N ASN A 653 -52.25 3.46 25.70
CA ASN A 653 -51.91 4.31 26.85
C ASN A 653 -52.99 5.34 27.24
N SER A 654 -54.21 5.26 26.70
CA SER A 654 -55.32 6.06 27.22
C SER A 654 -55.85 5.50 28.55
N THR A 655 -56.49 6.38 29.33
CA THR A 655 -57.07 6.04 30.62
C THR A 655 -58.50 5.50 30.45
N ILE A 656 -58.75 4.28 30.96
CA ILE A 656 -60.07 3.67 31.05
C ILE A 656 -60.56 3.78 32.49
N THR A 657 -61.62 4.55 32.71
CA THR A 657 -62.24 4.70 34.03
C THR A 657 -63.19 3.54 34.28
N ILE A 658 -62.98 2.80 35.36
CA ILE A 658 -63.88 1.75 35.85
C ILE A 658 -64.71 2.27 37.02
N THR A 659 -66.03 2.19 36.90
CA THR A 659 -66.96 2.54 37.98
C THR A 659 -67.23 1.30 38.83
N ILE A 660 -66.96 1.40 40.14
CA ILE A 660 -67.06 0.27 41.07
C ILE A 660 -68.45 0.26 41.72
N ARG A 661 -69.02 -0.94 41.88
CA ARG A 661 -70.38 -1.13 42.43
C ARG A 661 -70.39 -1.17 43.94
#